data_AF-A0A8N5I4Y3-F1
#
_entry.id   AF-A0A8N5I4Y3-F1
#
_cell.length_a   1.000
_cell.length_b   1.000
_cell.length_c   1.000
_cell.angle_alpha   90.00
_cell.angle_beta   90.00
_cell.angle_gamma   90.00
#
_symmetry.space_group_name_H-M   'P 1'
#
loop_
_entity.id
_entity.type
_entity.pdbx_description
1 polymer ?
#
loop_
_entity_poly.entity_id
_entity_poly.type
_entity_poly.pdbx_seq_one_letter_code
_entity_poly.pdbx_strand_id
1 'polypeptide(L)'
;VIPYVISGNFSGSQRAIFRQAMRHWEKHTCVTFLERNDEDSYIVFTYRPCGCCSYVGRRGGGPQAISIGKNCDKFGIVVHELGHVIGFWHEHTRPDRDDHVSIIRENIQPGQEYNFLKMEPEEVESLGETYDFDSIMHYARNTFSRGIFLDTILPKYDVNGVRPAIGQRTRLSKGDIAQARKLYRCPACGETLQDSQGNFSSPEFPNGYSAHMHCVWRISVTPGEKIILNFTTLDLYRSRLCWYDYVEVRDGFWRKATLRGRFCGNKLPEPIISTDSRLWVEFRSSSNWVGKGFFAVYEAICGGDVKKDNGHIQSPNYPDDYRPSKVCVWKITVSEGYHVGLTFQSFEIERHDSCAYDYLEIRDGSSDSSSLIGRYCGYDKPDDIKSTSNKLWMKFVSDGSINKAGFAVNFFKEMDESPRPNNGGCEQRCVNTLGSYKCACDPGYELASDKRHCEAACGGFLTKLNGSITSPGWPKEYPPNKNCIWQLVAPTQYRISLQFDFFETEGNDVCKYDFVEVRSGLTADSKLHGKFCGAEKPEVITSQYNNMRIEFKSDNTVSKKGFKAHFFSDKDECSKNNGGCQHECLNSFGSYECQCRSGFVLHDNKHDCKEAGCDHKVTSVSGTITSPNWPDKYPSKKECTWAISTTPGHRIKLVGVGGWGALGSLEIFDGKDAKAPALGRFCGAKEPEPIVSSGNKMFLKFVSDNSIQKKGFEATHSTVCGGQVRAEVKTKDLYSHAQFGDNNYPGGSDCEWVIMAEEGFGVELIFQTFEIEEEADCGYDYMELFDGYDGTAPRLGRFCGSGPPEEVYSAGDSVMIRFHSDDTINKKGFHLRYTSTKFQDTLHTRK
;
A
#
# COMPACT_ATOMS: atom_id res chain seq x y z
N VAL A 1 -45.48 -16.69 -1.65
CA VAL A 1 -44.27 -15.93 -2.02
C VAL A 1 -43.66 -15.40 -0.75
N ILE A 2 -42.35 -15.56 -0.57
CA ILE A 2 -41.57 -15.13 0.59
C ILE A 2 -40.46 -14.22 0.06
N PRO A 3 -40.58 -12.89 0.20
CA PRO A 3 -39.53 -11.97 -0.20
C PRO A 3 -38.31 -12.10 0.72
N TYR A 4 -37.09 -11.98 0.19
CA TYR A 4 -35.86 -12.11 0.95
C TYR A 4 -34.79 -11.07 0.61
N VAL A 5 -33.91 -10.84 1.58
CA VAL A 5 -32.68 -10.05 1.44
C VAL A 5 -31.53 -10.83 2.08
N ILE A 6 -30.35 -10.84 1.44
CA ILE A 6 -29.13 -11.42 2.02
C ILE A 6 -28.17 -10.28 2.39
N SER A 7 -27.86 -10.15 3.68
CA SER A 7 -26.95 -9.11 4.20
C SER A 7 -25.59 -9.12 3.50
N GLY A 8 -24.98 -7.94 3.37
CA GLY A 8 -23.66 -7.73 2.74
C GLY A 8 -22.54 -8.60 3.33
N ASN A 9 -22.65 -8.99 4.60
CA ASN A 9 -21.60 -9.66 5.36
C ASN A 9 -21.38 -11.16 5.01
N PHE A 10 -22.18 -11.72 4.09
CA PHE A 10 -22.03 -13.12 3.66
C PHE A 10 -21.20 -13.23 2.37
N SER A 11 -20.31 -14.23 2.33
CA SER A 11 -19.50 -14.55 1.15
C SER A 11 -20.34 -15.03 -0.04
N GLY A 12 -19.76 -15.05 -1.24
CA GLY A 12 -20.41 -15.60 -2.43
C GLY A 12 -20.83 -17.06 -2.26
N SER A 13 -19.99 -17.89 -1.63
CA SER A 13 -20.29 -19.29 -1.35
C SER A 13 -21.45 -19.46 -0.35
N GLN A 14 -21.51 -18.64 0.70
CA GLN A 14 -22.63 -18.66 1.64
C GLN A 14 -23.94 -18.26 0.96
N ARG A 15 -23.91 -17.20 0.14
CA ARG A 15 -25.05 -16.76 -0.68
C ARG A 15 -25.55 -17.85 -1.61
N ALA A 16 -24.63 -18.61 -2.22
CA ALA A 16 -24.96 -19.75 -3.08
C ALA A 16 -25.72 -20.83 -2.30
N ILE A 17 -25.25 -21.20 -1.11
CA ILE A 17 -25.92 -22.19 -0.25
C ILE A 17 -27.33 -21.74 0.16
N PHE A 18 -27.51 -20.45 0.48
CA PHE A 18 -28.84 -19.93 0.84
C PHE A 18 -29.81 -20.01 -0.33
N ARG A 19 -29.35 -19.65 -1.54
CA ARG A 19 -30.14 -19.80 -2.77
C ARG A 19 -30.44 -21.27 -3.07
N GLN A 20 -29.49 -22.17 -2.87
CA GLN A 20 -29.70 -23.61 -3.07
C GLN A 20 -30.75 -24.17 -2.11
N ALA A 21 -30.70 -23.77 -0.82
CA ALA A 21 -31.69 -24.16 0.18
C ALA A 21 -33.11 -23.63 -0.15
N MET A 22 -33.22 -22.37 -0.61
CA MET A 22 -34.49 -21.82 -1.11
C MET A 22 -34.99 -22.59 -2.34
N ARG A 23 -34.13 -22.84 -3.33
CA ARG A 23 -34.47 -23.64 -4.53
C ARG A 23 -34.97 -25.03 -4.16
N HIS A 24 -34.37 -25.67 -3.15
CA HIS A 24 -34.79 -26.98 -2.67
C HIS A 24 -36.23 -26.98 -2.14
N TRP A 25 -36.64 -25.96 -1.40
CA TRP A 25 -38.03 -25.77 -0.97
C TRP A 25 -38.97 -25.48 -2.16
N GLU A 26 -38.57 -24.61 -3.10
CA GLU A 26 -39.37 -24.30 -4.30
C GLU A 26 -39.59 -25.51 -5.21
N LYS A 27 -38.59 -26.39 -5.34
CA LYS A 27 -38.66 -27.60 -6.17
C LYS A 27 -39.73 -28.57 -5.67
N HIS A 28 -39.83 -28.75 -4.36
CA HIS A 28 -40.71 -29.76 -3.77
C HIS A 28 -42.09 -29.20 -3.38
N THR A 29 -42.23 -27.88 -3.25
CA THR A 29 -43.47 -27.24 -2.78
C THR A 29 -43.97 -26.17 -3.76
N CYS A 30 -45.05 -25.49 -3.40
CA CYS A 30 -45.52 -24.30 -4.12
C CYS A 30 -45.08 -22.98 -3.49
N VAL A 31 -44.19 -23.02 -2.49
CA VAL A 31 -43.56 -21.83 -1.95
C VAL A 31 -42.61 -21.26 -3.00
N THR A 32 -42.42 -19.94 -2.98
CA THR A 32 -41.57 -19.24 -3.95
C THR A 32 -40.85 -18.13 -3.22
N PHE A 33 -39.54 -18.08 -3.35
CA PHE A 33 -38.66 -17.07 -2.79
C PHE A 33 -38.28 -16.07 -3.87
N LEU A 34 -38.37 -14.78 -3.54
CA LEU A 34 -38.03 -13.70 -4.45
C LEU A 34 -37.16 -12.69 -3.73
N GLU A 35 -36.19 -12.13 -4.46
CA GLU A 35 -35.49 -10.96 -3.95
C GLU A 35 -36.49 -9.83 -3.76
N ARG A 36 -36.38 -9.18 -2.60
CA ARG A 36 -37.29 -8.11 -2.20
C ARG A 36 -37.16 -6.94 -3.18
N ASN A 37 -38.30 -6.43 -3.63
CA ASN A 37 -38.43 -5.13 -4.28
C ASN A 37 -38.91 -4.10 -3.24
N ASP A 38 -40.22 -3.94 -3.14
CA ASP A 38 -40.91 -2.97 -2.29
C ASP A 38 -41.75 -3.62 -1.18
N GLU A 39 -41.70 -4.95 -1.03
CA GLU A 39 -42.56 -5.64 -0.06
C GLU A 39 -42.19 -5.28 1.40
N ASP A 40 -43.21 -5.01 2.22
CA ASP A 40 -43.03 -4.64 3.63
C ASP A 40 -42.57 -5.81 4.51
N SER A 41 -43.11 -7.01 4.27
CA SER A 41 -42.77 -8.23 5.01
C SER A 41 -41.79 -9.09 4.21
N TYR A 42 -40.61 -9.32 4.76
CA TYR A 42 -39.54 -10.07 4.09
C TYR A 42 -38.60 -10.71 5.11
N ILE A 43 -37.90 -11.77 4.70
CA ILE A 43 -36.84 -12.36 5.52
C ILE A 43 -35.48 -11.74 5.21
N VAL A 44 -34.62 -11.66 6.22
CA VAL A 44 -33.26 -11.13 6.09
C VAL A 44 -32.28 -12.14 6.65
N PHE A 45 -31.43 -12.70 5.78
CA PHE A 45 -30.28 -13.48 6.21
C PHE A 45 -29.27 -12.55 6.86
N THR A 46 -28.93 -12.84 8.13
CA THR A 46 -28.04 -12.00 8.97
C THR A 46 -27.31 -12.84 10.02
N TYR A 47 -26.40 -12.21 10.78
CA TYR A 47 -25.75 -12.82 11.93
C TYR A 47 -26.39 -12.28 13.22
N ARG A 48 -26.87 -13.16 14.10
CA ARG A 48 -27.34 -12.80 15.45
C ARG A 48 -26.68 -13.66 16.53
N PRO A 49 -26.64 -13.18 17.80
CA PRO A 49 -26.07 -13.92 18.93
C PRO A 49 -26.74 -15.27 19.22
N CYS A 50 -27.95 -15.53 18.71
CA CYS A 50 -28.65 -16.80 18.89
C CYS A 50 -28.03 -17.99 18.13
N GLY A 51 -27.00 -17.78 17.29
CA GLY A 51 -26.41 -18.84 16.47
C GLY A 51 -27.22 -19.10 15.19
N CYS A 52 -27.63 -20.36 14.98
CA CYS A 52 -28.58 -20.73 13.92
C CYS A 52 -29.99 -20.62 14.51
N CYS A 53 -30.75 -19.59 14.11
CA CYS A 53 -32.11 -19.43 14.61
C CYS A 53 -32.99 -18.64 13.63
N SER A 54 -34.28 -18.97 13.62
CA SER A 54 -35.28 -18.33 12.78
C SER A 54 -36.62 -18.28 13.52
N TYR A 55 -37.42 -17.25 13.21
CA TYR A 55 -38.77 -17.16 13.75
C TYR A 55 -39.73 -18.06 12.97
N VAL A 56 -40.66 -18.69 13.69
CA VAL A 56 -41.71 -19.51 13.06
C VAL A 56 -42.78 -18.62 12.44
N GLY A 57 -43.01 -18.83 11.14
CA GLY A 57 -44.03 -18.16 10.33
C GLY A 57 -43.77 -16.67 10.10
N ARG A 58 -44.78 -15.97 9.57
CA ARG A 58 -44.73 -14.52 9.32
C ARG A 58 -45.07 -13.75 10.60
N ARG A 59 -44.13 -12.98 11.15
CA ARG A 59 -44.30 -12.25 12.43
C ARG A 59 -44.68 -10.76 12.35
N GLY A 60 -44.82 -10.16 11.16
CA GLY A 60 -45.26 -8.75 11.04
C GLY A 60 -44.97 -8.06 9.70
N GLY A 61 -45.13 -6.73 9.67
CA GLY A 61 -44.95 -5.83 8.51
C GLY A 61 -43.55 -5.21 8.39
N GLY A 62 -42.49 -6.03 8.47
CA GLY A 62 -41.11 -5.57 8.44
C GLY A 62 -40.10 -6.70 8.22
N PRO A 63 -38.79 -6.43 8.34
CA PRO A 63 -37.75 -7.44 8.22
C PRO A 63 -37.82 -8.47 9.34
N GLN A 64 -37.84 -9.76 8.97
CA GLN A 64 -37.72 -10.89 9.88
C GLN A 64 -36.34 -11.53 9.72
N ALA A 65 -35.56 -11.59 10.79
CA ALA A 65 -34.22 -12.15 10.73
C ALA A 65 -34.25 -13.69 10.67
N ILE A 66 -33.47 -14.25 9.75
CA ILE A 66 -32.99 -15.63 9.77
C ILE A 66 -31.48 -15.56 10.05
N SER A 67 -31.08 -16.03 11.23
CA SER A 67 -29.70 -15.96 11.71
C SER A 67 -28.93 -17.20 11.28
N ILE A 68 -27.90 -17.01 10.47
CA ILE A 68 -26.96 -18.08 10.09
C ILE A 68 -25.62 -17.76 10.75
N GLY A 69 -25.44 -18.25 11.98
CA GLY A 69 -24.21 -18.10 12.76
C GLY A 69 -23.00 -18.87 12.19
N LYS A 70 -21.89 -18.82 12.94
CA LYS A 70 -20.66 -19.56 12.59
C LYS A 70 -20.94 -21.07 12.53
N ASN A 71 -20.53 -21.74 11.45
CA ASN A 71 -20.76 -23.16 11.14
C ASN A 71 -22.23 -23.55 10.83
N CYS A 72 -23.14 -22.57 10.69
CA CYS A 72 -24.54 -22.80 10.32
C CYS A 72 -24.79 -22.77 8.80
N ASP A 73 -23.78 -22.39 8.02
CA ASP A 73 -23.84 -22.21 6.57
C ASP A 73 -23.78 -23.52 5.78
N LYS A 74 -24.28 -24.62 6.37
CA LYS A 74 -24.43 -25.91 5.70
C LYS A 74 -25.83 -26.02 5.10
N PHE A 75 -25.93 -26.57 3.90
CA PHE A 75 -27.18 -26.70 3.15
C PHE A 75 -28.38 -27.13 4.02
N GLY A 76 -28.31 -28.27 4.71
CA GLY A 76 -29.44 -28.76 5.49
C GLY A 76 -29.78 -27.97 6.75
N ILE A 77 -28.84 -27.20 7.30
CA ILE A 77 -29.14 -26.26 8.40
C ILE A 77 -29.95 -25.10 7.84
N VAL A 78 -29.55 -24.54 6.69
CA VAL A 78 -30.30 -23.44 6.07
C VAL A 78 -31.70 -23.90 5.63
N VAL A 79 -31.85 -25.12 5.10
CA VAL A 79 -33.17 -25.70 4.79
C VAL A 79 -34.05 -25.82 6.05
N HIS A 80 -33.48 -26.22 7.19
CA HIS A 80 -34.18 -26.26 8.49
C HIS A 80 -34.64 -24.88 8.95
N GLU A 81 -33.76 -23.88 8.93
CA GLU A 81 -34.12 -22.51 9.32
C GLU A 81 -35.18 -21.89 8.42
N LEU A 82 -35.18 -22.24 7.13
CA LEU A 82 -36.25 -21.89 6.19
C LEU A 82 -37.57 -22.63 6.49
N GLY A 83 -37.52 -23.83 7.08
CA GLY A 83 -38.71 -24.53 7.59
C GLY A 83 -39.43 -23.71 8.66
N HIS A 84 -38.70 -23.09 9.58
CA HIS A 84 -39.29 -22.12 10.52
C HIS A 84 -39.94 -20.94 9.80
N VAL A 85 -39.28 -20.34 8.81
CA VAL A 85 -39.85 -19.24 8.01
C VAL A 85 -41.18 -19.65 7.36
N ILE A 86 -41.25 -20.87 6.83
CA ILE A 86 -42.43 -21.47 6.19
C ILE A 86 -43.57 -21.70 7.20
N GLY A 87 -43.23 -21.84 8.49
CA GLY A 87 -44.20 -21.96 9.58
C GLY A 87 -44.09 -23.25 10.38
N PHE A 88 -43.01 -24.01 10.23
CA PHE A 88 -42.86 -25.27 10.95
C PHE A 88 -42.22 -25.08 12.31
N TRP A 89 -42.81 -25.72 13.31
CA TRP A 89 -42.17 -25.98 14.60
C TRP A 89 -41.30 -27.23 14.51
N HIS A 90 -40.52 -27.51 15.56
CA HIS A 90 -39.76 -28.76 15.60
C HIS A 90 -40.67 -29.97 15.75
N GLU A 91 -40.41 -31.04 14.99
CA GLU A 91 -41.30 -32.22 14.98
C GLU A 91 -41.41 -32.88 16.37
N HIS A 92 -40.37 -32.80 17.21
CA HIS A 92 -40.38 -33.34 18.57
C HIS A 92 -41.19 -32.52 19.57
N THR A 93 -41.67 -31.33 19.22
CA THR A 93 -42.49 -30.50 20.12
C THR A 93 -44.00 -30.66 19.88
N ARG A 94 -44.42 -31.52 18.94
CA ARG A 94 -45.84 -31.79 18.65
C ARG A 94 -46.63 -32.25 19.89
N PRO A 95 -47.92 -31.93 20.02
CA PRO A 95 -48.73 -32.34 21.17
C PRO A 95 -48.78 -33.87 21.39
N ASP A 96 -48.77 -34.64 20.29
CA ASP A 96 -48.84 -36.10 20.23
C ASP A 96 -47.47 -36.81 20.29
N ARG A 97 -46.34 -36.09 20.37
CA ARG A 97 -44.99 -36.69 20.30
C ARG A 97 -44.73 -37.86 21.25
N ASP A 98 -45.38 -37.93 22.42
CA ASP A 98 -45.11 -39.00 23.39
C ASP A 98 -45.61 -40.35 22.88
N ASP A 99 -46.48 -40.41 21.89
CA ASP A 99 -46.89 -41.67 21.27
C ASP A 99 -45.78 -42.23 20.36
N HIS A 100 -44.80 -41.40 20.00
CA HIS A 100 -43.80 -41.68 18.97
C HIS A 100 -42.36 -41.71 19.52
N VAL A 101 -42.02 -40.80 20.43
CA VAL A 101 -40.69 -40.68 21.02
C VAL A 101 -40.74 -40.59 22.55
N SER A 102 -39.66 -41.01 23.19
CA SER A 102 -39.42 -40.81 24.62
C SER A 102 -38.34 -39.74 24.81
N ILE A 103 -38.60 -38.77 25.69
CA ILE A 103 -37.60 -37.78 26.10
C ILE A 103 -36.90 -38.26 27.38
N ILE A 104 -35.60 -38.50 27.30
CA ILE A 104 -34.77 -38.99 28.41
C ILE A 104 -34.25 -37.78 29.19
N ARG A 105 -35.07 -37.26 30.11
CA ARG A 105 -34.83 -35.97 30.78
C ARG A 105 -33.53 -35.95 31.58
N GLU A 106 -33.15 -37.07 32.18
CA GLU A 106 -31.90 -37.22 32.93
C GLU A 106 -30.65 -36.99 32.07
N ASN A 107 -30.73 -37.18 30.75
CA ASN A 107 -29.61 -36.99 29.84
C ASN A 107 -29.50 -35.56 29.29
N ILE A 108 -30.47 -34.68 29.57
CA ILE A 108 -30.47 -33.29 29.10
C ILE A 108 -29.47 -32.47 29.92
N GLN A 109 -28.76 -31.53 29.27
CA GLN A 109 -27.92 -30.55 29.94
C GLN A 109 -28.76 -29.65 30.86
N PRO A 110 -28.30 -29.36 32.10
CA PRO A 110 -29.03 -28.47 33.00
C PRO A 110 -29.35 -27.11 32.36
N GLY A 111 -30.61 -26.70 32.40
CA GLY A 111 -31.09 -25.43 31.84
C GLY A 111 -31.52 -25.49 30.37
N GLN A 112 -31.44 -26.66 29.71
CA GLN A 112 -31.88 -26.87 28.32
C GLN A 112 -33.21 -27.63 28.20
N GLU A 113 -33.86 -27.97 29.32
CA GLU A 113 -35.08 -28.77 29.38
C GLU A 113 -36.26 -28.09 28.67
N TYR A 114 -36.27 -26.75 28.61
CA TYR A 114 -37.32 -25.97 27.95
C TYR A 114 -37.43 -26.26 26.45
N ASN A 115 -36.34 -26.66 25.78
CA ASN A 115 -36.33 -27.00 24.35
C ASN A 115 -37.11 -28.29 24.01
N PHE A 116 -37.50 -29.06 25.04
CA PHE A 116 -38.24 -30.32 24.91
C PHE A 116 -39.68 -30.20 25.44
N LEU A 117 -40.13 -28.98 25.72
CA LEU A 117 -41.52 -28.73 26.04
C LEU A 117 -42.39 -28.95 24.79
N LYS A 118 -43.59 -29.46 25.03
CA LYS A 118 -44.62 -29.51 23.99
C LYS A 118 -45.10 -28.12 23.66
N MET A 119 -45.47 -27.94 22.40
CA MET A 119 -46.36 -26.86 22.00
C MET A 119 -47.79 -27.21 22.40
N GLU A 120 -48.59 -26.19 22.69
CA GLU A 120 -50.02 -26.36 22.93
C GLU A 120 -50.76 -26.65 21.60
N PRO A 121 -51.85 -27.45 21.61
CA PRO A 121 -52.61 -27.79 20.41
C PRO A 121 -53.12 -26.58 19.61
N GLU A 122 -53.31 -25.44 20.24
CA GLU A 122 -53.75 -24.20 19.59
C GLU A 122 -52.62 -23.45 18.88
N GLU A 123 -51.36 -23.76 19.19
CA GLU A 123 -50.17 -23.06 18.69
C GLU A 123 -49.48 -23.78 17.52
N VAL A 124 -49.77 -25.07 17.33
CA VAL A 124 -49.21 -25.91 16.25
C VAL A 124 -50.28 -26.78 15.63
N GLU A 125 -50.26 -26.88 14.30
CA GLU A 125 -51.19 -27.69 13.53
C GLU A 125 -50.42 -28.62 12.60
N SER A 126 -50.69 -29.92 12.72
CA SER A 126 -50.02 -30.95 11.91
C SER A 126 -50.68 -31.14 10.54
N LEU A 127 -51.87 -30.56 10.32
CA LEU A 127 -52.66 -30.65 9.09
C LEU A 127 -53.02 -32.10 8.73
N GLY A 128 -53.19 -32.94 9.76
CA GLY A 128 -53.47 -34.37 9.64
C GLY A 128 -52.31 -35.20 9.11
N GLU A 129 -51.07 -34.68 9.11
CA GLU A 129 -49.87 -35.47 8.80
C GLU A 129 -49.45 -36.34 10.00
N THR A 130 -48.99 -37.55 9.71
CA THR A 130 -48.42 -38.47 10.71
C THR A 130 -47.09 -37.96 11.24
N TYR A 131 -46.66 -38.45 12.40
CA TYR A 131 -45.35 -38.11 12.97
C TYR A 131 -44.20 -38.51 12.03
N ASP A 132 -43.32 -37.55 11.71
CA ASP A 132 -42.26 -37.75 10.72
C ASP A 132 -40.85 -37.78 11.34
N PHE A 133 -40.36 -39.00 11.62
CA PHE A 133 -39.01 -39.20 12.15
C PHE A 133 -37.89 -38.70 11.20
N ASP A 134 -38.11 -38.66 9.88
CA ASP A 134 -37.14 -38.20 8.88
C ASP A 134 -37.23 -36.68 8.63
N SER A 135 -38.15 -35.98 9.31
CA SER A 135 -38.35 -34.54 9.16
C SER A 135 -37.05 -33.77 9.38
N ILE A 136 -36.78 -32.81 8.50
CA ILE A 136 -35.65 -31.90 8.68
C ILE A 136 -35.82 -31.03 9.94
N MET A 137 -37.06 -30.87 10.42
CA MET A 137 -37.42 -30.12 11.62
C MET A 137 -37.29 -30.93 12.91
N HIS A 138 -36.91 -32.21 12.83
CA HIS A 138 -36.68 -33.03 14.03
C HIS A 138 -35.28 -32.78 14.63
N TYR A 139 -35.17 -32.81 15.96
CA TYR A 139 -33.88 -32.81 16.65
C TYR A 139 -33.13 -34.14 16.49
N ALA A 140 -31.80 -34.11 16.58
CA ALA A 140 -31.02 -35.34 16.60
C ALA A 140 -31.16 -36.04 17.95
N ARG A 141 -30.91 -37.35 17.97
CA ARG A 141 -31.08 -38.19 19.16
C ARG A 141 -30.33 -37.70 20.41
N ASN A 142 -29.24 -36.97 20.25
CA ASN A 142 -28.37 -36.48 21.32
C ASN A 142 -28.31 -34.94 21.41
N THR A 143 -29.24 -34.22 20.78
CA THR A 143 -29.31 -32.76 20.87
C THR A 143 -29.49 -32.33 22.34
N PHE A 144 -28.72 -31.33 22.81
CA PHE A 144 -28.65 -30.87 24.21
C PHE A 144 -28.31 -31.96 25.24
N SER A 145 -27.62 -33.03 24.83
CA SER A 145 -27.21 -34.11 25.73
C SER A 145 -26.02 -33.71 26.60
N ARG A 146 -26.03 -34.14 27.88
CA ARG A 146 -24.90 -33.98 28.82
C ARG A 146 -23.70 -34.86 28.50
N GLY A 147 -23.85 -35.82 27.59
CA GLY A 147 -22.78 -36.74 27.19
C GLY A 147 -22.88 -37.15 25.72
N ILE A 148 -21.74 -37.30 25.05
CA ILE A 148 -21.65 -37.49 23.58
C ILE A 148 -22.42 -38.72 23.09
N PHE A 149 -22.50 -39.77 23.91
CA PHE A 149 -23.16 -41.05 23.59
C PHE A 149 -24.53 -41.23 24.27
N LEU A 150 -25.04 -40.20 24.95
CA LEU A 150 -26.31 -40.27 25.64
C LEU A 150 -27.40 -39.69 24.74
N ASP A 151 -28.41 -40.51 24.46
CA ASP A 151 -29.59 -40.07 23.73
C ASP A 151 -30.51 -39.27 24.68
N THR A 152 -31.01 -38.13 24.22
CA THR A 152 -32.05 -37.30 24.84
C THR A 152 -33.42 -37.57 24.21
N ILE A 153 -33.47 -38.02 22.95
CA ILE A 153 -34.70 -38.39 22.24
C ILE A 153 -34.55 -39.81 21.70
N LEU A 154 -35.56 -40.64 21.96
CA LEU A 154 -35.53 -42.05 21.63
C LEU A 154 -36.84 -42.50 20.96
N PRO A 155 -36.84 -42.96 19.68
CA PRO A 155 -38.03 -43.51 19.03
C PRO A 155 -38.60 -44.73 19.75
N LYS A 156 -39.92 -44.79 19.94
CA LYS A 156 -40.59 -45.85 20.72
C LYS A 156 -40.83 -47.15 19.98
N TYR A 157 -40.89 -47.12 18.65
CA TYR A 157 -41.21 -48.29 17.83
C TYR A 157 -40.41 -48.29 16.52
N ASP A 158 -40.32 -49.48 15.93
CA ASP A 158 -39.67 -49.70 14.65
C ASP A 158 -40.61 -49.39 13.49
N VAL A 159 -40.07 -48.81 12.41
CA VAL A 159 -40.78 -48.59 11.15
C VAL A 159 -40.15 -49.51 10.12
N ASN A 160 -40.94 -50.43 9.56
CA ASN A 160 -40.46 -51.48 8.65
C ASN A 160 -39.38 -52.39 9.28
N GLY A 161 -39.49 -52.69 10.57
CA GLY A 161 -38.58 -53.60 11.29
C GLY A 161 -37.20 -53.01 11.63
N VAL A 162 -37.02 -51.70 11.45
CA VAL A 162 -35.81 -50.97 11.83
C VAL A 162 -36.20 -49.75 12.64
N ARG A 163 -35.42 -49.46 13.69
CA ARG A 163 -35.61 -48.24 14.47
C ARG A 163 -35.38 -47.00 13.59
N PRO A 164 -36.32 -46.05 13.55
CA PRO A 164 -36.16 -44.85 12.73
C PRO A 164 -34.93 -44.03 13.14
N ALA A 165 -34.19 -43.53 12.15
CA ALA A 165 -33.18 -42.50 12.37
C ALA A 165 -33.87 -41.13 12.48
N ILE A 166 -33.37 -40.27 13.36
CA ILE A 166 -33.94 -38.92 13.61
C ILE A 166 -32.89 -37.83 13.51
N GLY A 167 -33.32 -36.63 13.12
CA GLY A 167 -32.49 -35.42 13.10
C GLY A 167 -31.54 -35.30 11.90
N GLN A 168 -31.93 -35.85 10.74
CA GLN A 168 -31.19 -35.65 9.50
C GLN A 168 -31.11 -34.16 9.10
N ARG A 169 -30.05 -33.79 8.40
CA ARG A 169 -29.79 -32.42 7.90
C ARG A 169 -29.33 -32.45 6.45
N THR A 170 -30.04 -33.20 5.62
CA THR A 170 -29.65 -33.48 4.22
C THR A 170 -30.71 -33.09 3.20
N ARG A 171 -32.00 -33.24 3.51
CA ARG A 171 -33.10 -32.99 2.56
C ARG A 171 -34.43 -32.74 3.28
N LEU A 172 -35.48 -32.45 2.51
CA LEU A 172 -36.85 -32.44 3.01
C LEU A 172 -37.40 -33.87 2.98
N SER A 173 -38.11 -34.28 4.03
CA SER A 173 -38.81 -35.56 4.07
C SER A 173 -40.11 -35.50 3.27
N LYS A 174 -40.77 -36.66 3.10
CA LYS A 174 -42.11 -36.70 2.49
C LYS A 174 -43.16 -35.96 3.34
N GLY A 175 -43.06 -36.03 4.67
CA GLY A 175 -43.95 -35.32 5.58
C GLY A 175 -43.76 -33.81 5.54
N ASP A 176 -42.51 -33.33 5.53
CA ASP A 176 -42.19 -31.90 5.38
C ASP A 176 -42.85 -31.32 4.11
N ILE A 177 -42.73 -32.04 3.00
CA ILE A 177 -43.27 -31.63 1.70
C ILE A 177 -44.81 -31.66 1.70
N ALA A 178 -45.42 -32.72 2.23
CA ALA A 178 -46.87 -32.88 2.28
C ALA A 178 -47.53 -31.81 3.16
N GLN A 179 -46.97 -31.57 4.36
CA GLN A 179 -47.44 -30.55 5.28
C GLN A 179 -47.33 -29.15 4.67
N ALA A 180 -46.21 -28.82 4.02
CA ALA A 180 -46.03 -27.52 3.38
C ALA A 180 -47.02 -27.34 2.22
N ARG A 181 -47.30 -28.41 1.47
CA ARG A 181 -48.27 -28.37 0.38
C ARG A 181 -49.69 -28.11 0.87
N LYS A 182 -50.09 -28.72 1.98
CA LYS A 182 -51.38 -28.45 2.64
C LYS A 182 -51.44 -27.04 3.20
N LEU A 183 -50.40 -26.59 3.92
CA LEU A 183 -50.35 -25.27 4.56
C LEU A 183 -50.51 -24.14 3.55
N TYR A 184 -49.83 -24.24 2.40
CA TYR A 184 -49.87 -23.24 1.34
C TYR A 184 -50.91 -23.51 0.24
N ARG A 185 -51.76 -24.53 0.41
CA ARG A 185 -52.82 -24.93 -0.53
C ARG A 185 -52.30 -25.08 -1.96
N CYS A 186 -51.23 -25.85 -2.11
CA CYS A 186 -50.62 -26.06 -3.41
C CYS A 186 -51.59 -26.72 -4.40
N PRO A 187 -51.48 -26.40 -5.70
CA PRO A 187 -52.26 -27.06 -6.74
C PRO A 187 -52.10 -28.58 -6.70
N ALA A 188 -53.16 -29.30 -7.06
CA ALA A 188 -53.18 -30.77 -7.01
C ALA A 188 -52.18 -31.42 -7.97
N CYS A 189 -51.85 -30.73 -9.06
CA CYS A 189 -50.92 -31.18 -10.09
C CYS A 189 -50.04 -30.03 -10.62
N GLY A 190 -49.00 -30.42 -11.34
CA GLY A 190 -47.92 -29.52 -11.76
C GLY A 190 -46.80 -29.45 -10.72
N GLU A 191 -45.70 -28.81 -11.12
CA GLU A 191 -44.47 -28.77 -10.32
C GLU A 191 -43.62 -27.54 -10.65
N THR A 192 -42.57 -27.34 -9.86
CA THR A 192 -41.58 -26.30 -10.14
C THR A 192 -40.42 -26.93 -10.92
N LEU A 193 -40.23 -26.47 -12.16
CA LEU A 193 -39.22 -26.94 -13.11
C LEU A 193 -37.94 -26.09 -12.97
N GLN A 194 -36.99 -26.69 -12.26
CA GLN A 194 -35.64 -26.24 -11.88
C GLN A 194 -34.60 -26.16 -13.00
N ASP A 195 -34.69 -27.12 -13.92
CA ASP A 195 -33.59 -27.46 -14.80
C ASP A 195 -33.49 -26.48 -15.98
N SER A 196 -32.29 -26.31 -16.53
CA SER A 196 -32.03 -25.48 -17.72
C SER A 196 -32.74 -25.96 -18.99
N GLN A 197 -33.25 -27.19 -19.01
CA GLN A 197 -34.10 -27.71 -20.06
C GLN A 197 -35.01 -28.79 -19.46
N GLY A 198 -36.18 -28.95 -20.03
CA GLY A 198 -37.09 -29.98 -19.56
C GLY A 198 -38.32 -30.10 -20.42
N ASN A 199 -39.19 -31.03 -20.03
CA ASN A 199 -40.47 -31.25 -20.66
C ASN A 199 -41.54 -31.50 -19.60
N PHE A 200 -42.78 -31.21 -19.95
CA PHE A 200 -43.92 -31.46 -19.10
C PHE A 200 -45.18 -31.58 -19.94
N SER A 201 -46.17 -32.29 -19.40
CA SER A 201 -47.43 -32.54 -20.07
C SER A 201 -48.61 -32.33 -19.15
N SER A 202 -49.81 -32.21 -19.72
CA SER A 202 -51.02 -32.39 -18.93
C SER A 202 -51.03 -33.77 -18.26
N PRO A 203 -51.70 -33.92 -17.11
CA PRO A 203 -51.87 -35.22 -16.48
C PRO A 203 -52.47 -36.25 -17.44
N GLU A 204 -52.08 -37.51 -17.28
CA GLU A 204 -52.58 -38.65 -18.07
C GLU A 204 -52.28 -38.58 -19.59
N PHE A 205 -51.54 -37.58 -20.07
CA PHE A 205 -51.10 -37.52 -21.48
C PHE A 205 -50.32 -38.79 -21.88
N PRO A 206 -50.61 -39.41 -23.04
CA PRO A 206 -51.50 -38.97 -24.12
C PRO A 206 -52.94 -39.51 -24.04
N ASN A 207 -53.33 -40.15 -22.93
CA ASN A 207 -54.62 -40.84 -22.77
C ASN A 207 -55.81 -39.89 -22.52
N GLY A 208 -55.54 -38.58 -22.42
CA GLY A 208 -56.53 -37.54 -22.16
C GLY A 208 -56.54 -37.12 -20.69
N TYR A 209 -56.77 -35.83 -20.43
CA TYR A 209 -56.77 -35.27 -19.08
C TYR A 209 -58.14 -35.43 -18.41
N SER A 210 -58.19 -35.43 -17.08
CA SER A 210 -59.45 -35.45 -16.33
C SER A 210 -60.17 -34.10 -16.32
N ALA A 211 -61.50 -34.12 -16.25
CA ALA A 211 -62.32 -32.91 -16.11
C ALA A 211 -62.06 -32.21 -14.77
N HIS A 212 -62.27 -30.88 -14.72
CA HIS A 212 -62.12 -30.05 -13.51
C HIS A 212 -60.71 -30.01 -12.91
N MET A 213 -59.68 -30.28 -13.72
CA MET A 213 -58.29 -30.20 -13.29
C MET A 213 -57.78 -28.75 -13.15
N HIS A 214 -56.91 -28.55 -12.16
CA HIS A 214 -56.14 -27.32 -11.99
C HIS A 214 -54.68 -27.66 -11.71
N CYS A 215 -53.84 -27.51 -12.73
CA CYS A 215 -52.40 -27.74 -12.63
C CYS A 215 -51.62 -26.45 -12.86
N VAL A 216 -50.51 -26.31 -12.15
CA VAL A 216 -49.63 -25.14 -12.29
C VAL A 216 -48.19 -25.60 -12.37
N TRP A 217 -47.52 -25.26 -13.45
CA TRP A 217 -46.08 -25.38 -13.60
C TRP A 217 -45.41 -24.03 -13.42
N ARG A 218 -44.30 -24.03 -12.70
CA ARG A 218 -43.43 -22.87 -12.53
C ARG A 218 -42.08 -23.20 -13.09
N ILE A 219 -41.73 -22.59 -14.21
CA ILE A 219 -40.40 -22.75 -14.79
C ILE A 219 -39.54 -21.62 -14.22
N SER A 220 -38.45 -21.96 -13.54
CA SER A 220 -37.57 -20.99 -12.90
C SER A 220 -36.12 -21.33 -13.18
N VAL A 221 -35.52 -20.68 -14.17
CA VAL A 221 -34.12 -20.92 -14.57
C VAL A 221 -33.19 -19.93 -13.86
N THR A 222 -31.89 -19.97 -14.14
CA THR A 222 -30.94 -19.10 -13.44
C THR A 222 -31.21 -17.62 -13.77
N PRO A 223 -31.15 -16.71 -12.78
CA PRO A 223 -31.35 -15.27 -13.02
C PRO A 223 -30.48 -14.73 -14.16
N GLY A 224 -31.09 -14.00 -15.09
CA GLY A 224 -30.44 -13.47 -16.29
C GLY A 224 -30.51 -14.39 -17.52
N GLU A 225 -31.01 -15.62 -17.38
CA GLU A 225 -31.43 -16.45 -18.51
C GLU A 225 -32.88 -16.13 -18.90
N LYS A 226 -33.24 -16.42 -20.15
CA LYS A 226 -34.63 -16.42 -20.65
C LYS A 226 -35.05 -17.84 -20.94
N ILE A 227 -36.35 -18.08 -20.98
CA ILE A 227 -36.95 -19.38 -21.23
C ILE A 227 -37.61 -19.31 -22.59
N ILE A 228 -37.25 -20.24 -23.47
CA ILE A 228 -38.03 -20.57 -24.66
C ILE A 228 -38.92 -21.77 -24.34
N LEU A 229 -40.23 -21.61 -24.47
CA LEU A 229 -41.24 -22.63 -24.25
C LEU A 229 -41.91 -22.98 -25.58
N ASN A 230 -41.89 -24.25 -25.95
CA ASN A 230 -42.48 -24.75 -27.18
C ASN A 230 -43.49 -25.88 -26.87
N PHE A 231 -44.69 -25.76 -27.44
CA PHE A 231 -45.69 -26.82 -27.39
C PHE A 231 -45.51 -27.74 -28.59
N THR A 232 -45.20 -29.01 -28.35
CA THR A 232 -45.07 -30.02 -29.41
C THR A 232 -46.41 -30.67 -29.75
N THR A 233 -47.32 -30.74 -28.77
CA THR A 233 -48.69 -31.25 -28.93
C THR A 233 -49.63 -30.38 -28.10
N LEU A 234 -50.81 -30.07 -28.66
CA LEU A 234 -51.90 -29.41 -27.97
C LEU A 234 -53.22 -29.97 -28.52
N ASP A 235 -54.05 -30.51 -27.65
CA ASP A 235 -55.39 -31.01 -27.95
C ASP A 235 -56.29 -30.83 -26.72
N LEU A 236 -56.87 -29.64 -26.60
CA LEU A 236 -57.77 -29.24 -25.52
C LEU A 236 -59.16 -28.93 -26.08
N TYR A 237 -60.20 -28.99 -25.25
CA TYR A 237 -61.55 -28.62 -25.67
C TYR A 237 -61.61 -27.19 -26.26
N ARG A 238 -62.00 -27.10 -27.54
CA ARG A 238 -62.05 -25.84 -28.26
C ARG A 238 -63.25 -25.01 -27.81
N SER A 239 -62.98 -23.79 -27.36
CA SER A 239 -64.02 -22.83 -26.96
C SER A 239 -63.68 -21.41 -27.36
N ARG A 240 -64.70 -20.54 -27.46
CA ARG A 240 -64.49 -19.12 -27.78
C ARG A 240 -63.65 -18.48 -26.66
N LEU A 241 -62.54 -17.83 -27.02
CA LEU A 241 -61.58 -17.23 -26.07
C LEU A 241 -60.98 -18.21 -25.04
N CYS A 242 -61.08 -19.52 -25.28
CA CYS A 242 -60.57 -20.55 -24.37
C CYS A 242 -61.10 -20.41 -22.93
N TRP A 243 -62.42 -20.30 -22.80
CA TRP A 243 -63.08 -20.11 -21.50
C TRP A 243 -63.19 -21.37 -20.64
N TYR A 244 -63.30 -22.55 -21.26
CA TYR A 244 -63.49 -23.79 -20.51
C TYR A 244 -62.18 -24.49 -20.18
N ASP A 245 -61.52 -25.03 -21.20
CA ASP A 245 -60.25 -25.76 -21.05
C ASP A 245 -59.15 -24.96 -21.74
N TYR A 246 -58.09 -24.66 -21.01
CA TYR A 246 -57.01 -23.83 -21.53
C TYR A 246 -55.68 -24.13 -20.86
N VAL A 247 -54.60 -23.90 -21.61
CA VAL A 247 -53.27 -23.67 -21.07
C VAL A 247 -52.92 -22.20 -21.23
N GLU A 248 -52.54 -21.57 -20.13
CA GLU A 248 -52.21 -20.15 -20.05
C GLU A 248 -50.75 -19.99 -19.64
N VAL A 249 -50.01 -19.17 -20.40
CA VAL A 249 -48.60 -18.88 -20.14
C VAL A 249 -48.44 -17.42 -19.76
N ARG A 250 -47.82 -17.16 -18.62
CA ARG A 250 -47.52 -15.82 -18.10
C ARG A 250 -46.04 -15.61 -17.88
N ASP A 251 -45.59 -14.39 -18.14
CA ASP A 251 -44.20 -13.97 -18.05
C ASP A 251 -43.86 -13.46 -16.65
N GLY A 252 -43.40 -14.37 -15.78
CA GLY A 252 -43.13 -14.12 -14.37
C GLY A 252 -43.47 -15.31 -13.48
N PHE A 253 -43.62 -15.05 -12.17
CA PHE A 253 -43.70 -16.12 -11.16
C PHE A 253 -45.12 -16.39 -10.62
N TRP A 254 -46.14 -15.61 -11.01
CA TRP A 254 -47.48 -15.68 -10.42
C TRP A 254 -48.61 -15.28 -11.38
N ARG A 255 -49.85 -15.57 -10.98
CA ARG A 255 -51.08 -15.34 -11.76
C ARG A 255 -51.34 -13.91 -12.24
N LYS A 256 -50.75 -12.88 -11.62
CA LYS A 256 -50.91 -11.48 -12.08
C LYS A 256 -49.80 -11.03 -13.05
N ALA A 257 -48.84 -11.90 -13.35
CA ALA A 257 -47.82 -11.62 -14.34
C ALA A 257 -48.40 -11.41 -15.74
N THR A 258 -47.64 -10.74 -16.61
CA THR A 258 -48.04 -10.40 -17.98
C THR A 258 -48.45 -11.65 -18.75
N LEU A 259 -49.66 -11.63 -19.32
CA LEU A 259 -50.17 -12.74 -20.11
C LEU A 259 -49.44 -12.81 -21.46
N ARG A 260 -48.78 -13.93 -21.74
CA ARG A 260 -48.19 -14.19 -23.07
C ARG A 260 -49.18 -14.84 -24.01
N GLY A 261 -50.04 -15.70 -23.50
CA GLY A 261 -51.15 -16.24 -24.28
C GLY A 261 -51.96 -17.26 -23.50
N ARG A 262 -53.18 -17.48 -24.00
CA ARG A 262 -54.10 -18.51 -23.53
C ARG A 262 -54.51 -19.35 -24.73
N PHE A 263 -54.31 -20.67 -24.64
CA PHE A 263 -54.38 -21.59 -25.76
C PHE A 263 -55.34 -22.74 -25.47
N CYS A 264 -56.12 -23.14 -26.48
CA CYS A 264 -57.06 -24.26 -26.46
C CYS A 264 -57.31 -24.76 -27.88
N GLY A 265 -58.04 -25.87 -28.03
CA GLY A 265 -58.18 -26.55 -29.32
C GLY A 265 -56.91 -27.33 -29.68
N ASN A 266 -56.64 -27.44 -30.97
CA ASN A 266 -55.55 -28.25 -31.53
C ASN A 266 -54.48 -27.45 -32.30
N LYS A 267 -54.56 -26.12 -32.29
CA LYS A 267 -53.60 -25.26 -32.97
C LYS A 267 -52.41 -24.97 -32.06
N LEU A 268 -51.22 -25.40 -32.47
CA LEU A 268 -49.99 -25.09 -31.74
C LEU A 268 -49.69 -23.58 -31.76
N PRO A 269 -49.31 -22.99 -30.62
CA PRO A 269 -48.80 -21.63 -30.57
C PRO A 269 -47.37 -21.53 -31.08
N GLU A 270 -46.96 -20.32 -31.48
CA GLU A 270 -45.56 -20.00 -31.75
C GLU A 270 -44.71 -20.14 -30.47
N PRO A 271 -43.39 -20.43 -30.58
CA PRO A 271 -42.50 -20.50 -29.44
C PRO A 271 -42.55 -19.23 -28.57
N ILE A 272 -42.76 -19.42 -27.27
CA ILE A 272 -42.93 -18.33 -26.31
C ILE A 272 -41.58 -18.07 -25.65
N ILE A 273 -41.07 -16.84 -25.77
CA ILE A 273 -39.83 -16.41 -25.13
C ILE A 273 -40.16 -15.48 -23.97
N SER A 274 -39.69 -15.82 -22.76
CA SER A 274 -39.87 -14.97 -21.57
C SER A 274 -39.01 -13.69 -21.64
N THR A 275 -39.39 -12.67 -20.88
CA THR A 275 -38.53 -11.48 -20.70
C THR A 275 -37.37 -11.73 -19.75
N ASP A 276 -37.55 -12.66 -18.80
CA ASP A 276 -36.63 -12.95 -17.70
C ASP A 276 -36.64 -14.46 -17.35
N SER A 277 -36.08 -14.85 -16.21
CA SER A 277 -35.82 -16.25 -15.85
C SER A 277 -37.01 -17.06 -15.31
N ARG A 278 -38.24 -16.55 -15.40
CA ARG A 278 -39.42 -17.23 -14.83
C ARG A 278 -40.63 -17.22 -15.76
N LEU A 279 -41.26 -18.38 -15.90
CA LEU A 279 -42.58 -18.55 -16.54
C LEU A 279 -43.56 -19.25 -15.60
N TRP A 280 -44.80 -18.79 -15.61
CA TRP A 280 -45.90 -19.40 -14.90
C TRP A 280 -46.89 -19.98 -15.93
N VAL A 281 -47.10 -21.29 -15.87
CA VAL A 281 -47.97 -22.01 -16.80
C VAL A 281 -49.11 -22.63 -16.01
N GLU A 282 -50.34 -22.24 -16.33
CA GLU A 282 -51.54 -22.80 -15.71
C GLU A 282 -52.34 -23.58 -16.74
N PHE A 283 -52.69 -24.81 -16.36
CA PHE A 283 -53.69 -25.60 -17.07
C PHE A 283 -54.96 -25.67 -16.23
N ARG A 284 -56.09 -25.29 -16.83
CA ARG A 284 -57.41 -25.50 -16.25
C ARG A 284 -58.27 -26.28 -17.22
N SER A 285 -58.96 -27.28 -16.70
CA SER A 285 -60.10 -27.91 -17.34
C SER A 285 -61.35 -27.62 -16.51
N SER A 286 -62.45 -27.33 -17.19
CA SER A 286 -63.77 -27.16 -16.56
C SER A 286 -64.91 -27.76 -17.38
N SER A 287 -64.63 -28.24 -18.60
CA SER A 287 -65.61 -28.95 -19.41
C SER A 287 -65.68 -30.43 -19.06
N ASN A 288 -66.81 -31.05 -19.39
CA ASN A 288 -66.98 -32.51 -19.30
C ASN A 288 -66.39 -33.25 -20.53
N TRP A 289 -65.91 -32.51 -21.53
CA TRP A 289 -65.37 -33.06 -22.77
C TRP A 289 -63.86 -32.87 -22.80
N VAL A 290 -63.11 -33.95 -22.74
CA VAL A 290 -61.65 -33.91 -22.61
C VAL A 290 -60.97 -34.25 -23.92
N GLY A 291 -59.88 -33.54 -24.24
CA GLY A 291 -58.97 -33.88 -25.34
C GLY A 291 -57.79 -34.71 -24.86
N LYS A 292 -56.83 -35.01 -25.74
CA LYS A 292 -55.62 -35.76 -25.37
C LYS A 292 -54.70 -35.01 -24.41
N GLY A 293 -54.81 -33.67 -24.36
CA GLY A 293 -53.99 -32.82 -23.51
C GLY A 293 -52.87 -32.10 -24.25
N PHE A 294 -51.76 -31.80 -23.58
CA PHE A 294 -50.63 -31.09 -24.19
C PHE A 294 -49.29 -31.68 -23.76
N PHE A 295 -48.28 -31.45 -24.60
CA PHE A 295 -46.88 -31.75 -24.30
C PHE A 295 -46.01 -30.55 -24.68
N ALA A 296 -45.27 -30.03 -23.72
CA ALA A 296 -44.42 -28.87 -23.88
C ALA A 296 -42.97 -29.18 -23.50
N VAL A 297 -42.05 -28.55 -24.22
CA VAL A 297 -40.61 -28.58 -23.95
C VAL A 297 -40.15 -27.16 -23.70
N TYR A 298 -39.22 -26.98 -22.77
CA TYR A 298 -38.64 -25.67 -22.49
C TYR A 298 -37.12 -25.77 -22.42
N GLU A 299 -36.46 -24.67 -22.78
CA GLU A 299 -35.02 -24.51 -22.68
C GLU A 299 -34.67 -23.12 -22.14
N ALA A 300 -33.66 -23.06 -21.28
CA ALA A 300 -33.01 -21.85 -20.81
C ALA A 300 -31.98 -21.39 -21.84
N ILE A 301 -32.15 -20.17 -22.31
CA ILE A 301 -31.20 -19.47 -23.17
C ILE A 301 -30.54 -18.36 -22.36
N CYS A 302 -29.22 -18.25 -22.47
CA CYS A 302 -28.42 -17.26 -21.75
C CYS A 302 -27.95 -16.14 -22.69
N GLY A 303 -27.67 -14.95 -22.13
CA GLY A 303 -27.20 -13.80 -22.89
C GLY A 303 -28.30 -12.85 -23.36
N GLY A 304 -27.94 -11.95 -24.27
CA GLY A 304 -28.78 -10.89 -24.84
C GLY A 304 -28.38 -9.49 -24.38
N ASP A 305 -29.19 -8.50 -24.80
CA ASP A 305 -29.00 -7.10 -24.44
C ASP A 305 -29.54 -6.79 -23.04
N VAL A 306 -28.68 -6.21 -22.19
CA VAL A 306 -28.98 -5.81 -20.81
C VAL A 306 -28.88 -4.30 -20.72
N LYS A 307 -30.04 -3.61 -20.80
CA LYS A 307 -30.14 -2.15 -20.70
C LYS A 307 -30.65 -1.73 -19.32
N LYS A 308 -29.76 -1.72 -18.32
CA LYS A 308 -30.06 -1.35 -16.94
C LYS A 308 -28.84 -0.64 -16.33
N ASP A 309 -29.07 0.25 -15.38
CA ASP A 309 -27.98 0.93 -14.64
C ASP A 309 -27.34 0.04 -13.57
N ASN A 310 -27.97 -1.07 -13.19
CA ASN A 310 -27.43 -2.04 -12.26
C ASN A 310 -28.13 -3.38 -12.39
N GLY A 311 -27.46 -4.44 -11.95
CA GLY A 311 -28.02 -5.78 -11.93
C GLY A 311 -26.97 -6.84 -11.63
N HIS A 312 -27.35 -8.09 -11.83
CA HIS A 312 -26.48 -9.25 -11.67
C HIS A 312 -26.57 -10.13 -12.92
N ILE A 313 -25.45 -10.77 -13.26
CA ILE A 313 -25.34 -11.77 -14.31
C ILE A 313 -24.68 -13.00 -13.70
N GLN A 314 -25.22 -14.17 -14.01
CA GLN A 314 -24.74 -15.44 -13.49
C GLN A 314 -24.49 -16.39 -14.65
N SER A 315 -23.53 -17.29 -14.48
CA SER A 315 -23.37 -18.42 -15.41
C SER A 315 -24.63 -19.27 -15.43
N PRO A 316 -24.94 -19.93 -16.56
CA PRO A 316 -26.05 -20.88 -16.64
C PRO A 316 -26.05 -21.86 -15.48
N ASN A 317 -27.22 -22.16 -14.92
CA ASN A 317 -27.43 -23.10 -13.82
C ASN A 317 -26.85 -22.72 -12.44
N TYR A 318 -26.19 -21.57 -12.29
CA TYR A 318 -25.68 -21.10 -10.99
C TYR A 318 -26.79 -21.10 -9.92
N PRO A 319 -26.53 -21.54 -8.67
CA PRO A 319 -25.22 -21.88 -8.08
C PRO A 319 -24.75 -23.33 -8.32
N ASP A 320 -25.54 -24.15 -9.02
CA ASP A 320 -25.12 -25.51 -9.37
C ASP A 320 -24.20 -25.47 -10.60
N ASP A 321 -23.52 -26.59 -10.88
CA ASP A 321 -22.54 -26.64 -11.97
C ASP A 321 -23.16 -26.24 -13.33
N TYR A 322 -22.45 -25.41 -14.10
CA TYR A 322 -22.91 -25.02 -15.44
C TYR A 322 -22.97 -26.22 -16.38
N ARG A 323 -23.75 -26.12 -17.46
CA ARG A 323 -23.86 -27.19 -18.45
C ARG A 323 -22.71 -27.13 -19.47
N PRO A 324 -22.29 -28.27 -20.05
CA PRO A 324 -21.29 -28.30 -21.11
C PRO A 324 -21.84 -27.67 -22.40
N SER A 325 -20.93 -27.22 -23.28
CA SER A 325 -21.19 -26.74 -24.64
C SER A 325 -22.13 -25.52 -24.69
N LYS A 326 -22.10 -24.66 -23.67
CA LYS A 326 -22.90 -23.43 -23.63
C LYS A 326 -22.08 -22.25 -24.14
N VAL A 327 -22.75 -21.37 -24.89
CA VAL A 327 -22.20 -20.09 -25.35
C VAL A 327 -23.19 -18.99 -24.99
N CYS A 328 -22.81 -18.13 -24.07
CA CYS A 328 -23.64 -17.04 -23.57
C CYS A 328 -22.97 -15.71 -23.89
N VAL A 329 -23.70 -14.76 -24.49
CA VAL A 329 -23.16 -13.44 -24.84
C VAL A 329 -24.08 -12.35 -24.28
N TRP A 330 -23.57 -11.55 -23.35
CA TRP A 330 -24.27 -10.42 -22.76
C TRP A 330 -23.73 -9.10 -23.31
N LYS A 331 -24.64 -8.20 -23.70
CA LYS A 331 -24.34 -6.83 -24.11
C LYS A 331 -24.90 -5.87 -23.07
N ILE A 332 -24.05 -5.44 -22.14
CA ILE A 332 -24.43 -4.57 -21.05
C ILE A 332 -24.37 -3.13 -21.52
N THR A 333 -25.44 -2.37 -21.33
CA THR A 333 -25.50 -0.93 -21.62
C THR A 333 -26.11 -0.19 -20.44
N VAL A 334 -25.34 0.72 -19.85
CA VAL A 334 -25.80 1.64 -18.81
C VAL A 334 -26.13 3.00 -19.42
N SER A 335 -26.70 3.91 -18.63
CA SER A 335 -27.00 5.28 -19.04
C SER A 335 -25.80 5.99 -19.70
N GLU A 336 -26.07 6.86 -20.68
CA GLU A 336 -25.05 7.64 -21.37
C GLU A 336 -24.29 8.56 -20.40
N GLY A 337 -22.99 8.75 -20.64
CA GLY A 337 -22.10 9.53 -19.76
C GLY A 337 -21.54 8.76 -18.55
N TYR A 338 -21.86 7.48 -18.40
CA TYR A 338 -21.34 6.59 -17.36
C TYR A 338 -20.53 5.44 -17.97
N HIS A 339 -19.80 4.73 -17.13
CA HIS A 339 -19.07 3.51 -17.44
C HIS A 339 -19.78 2.29 -16.84
N VAL A 340 -19.44 1.08 -17.27
CA VAL A 340 -19.91 -0.17 -16.68
C VAL A 340 -18.85 -0.66 -15.69
N GLY A 341 -19.21 -0.76 -14.42
CA GLY A 341 -18.42 -1.45 -13.39
C GLY A 341 -18.91 -2.89 -13.20
N LEU A 342 -17.98 -3.83 -13.05
CA LEU A 342 -18.24 -5.24 -12.74
C LEU A 342 -17.53 -5.65 -11.44
N THR A 343 -18.27 -6.29 -10.54
CA THR A 343 -17.72 -6.91 -9.31
C THR A 343 -18.11 -8.37 -9.24
N PHE A 344 -17.12 -9.25 -9.12
CA PHE A 344 -17.35 -10.70 -8.99
C PHE A 344 -17.70 -11.05 -7.55
N GLN A 345 -18.82 -11.76 -7.36
CA GLN A 345 -19.23 -12.33 -6.07
C GLN A 345 -18.68 -13.75 -5.87
N SER A 346 -18.59 -14.53 -6.96
CA SER A 346 -18.03 -15.89 -7.01
C SER A 346 -17.49 -16.16 -8.41
N PHE A 347 -16.46 -17.01 -8.50
CA PHE A 347 -15.84 -17.38 -9.78
C PHE A 347 -15.15 -18.75 -9.68
N GLU A 348 -15.73 -19.74 -10.33
CA GLU A 348 -15.23 -21.11 -10.43
C GLU A 348 -15.53 -21.65 -11.83
N ILE A 349 -14.54 -21.57 -12.71
CA ILE A 349 -14.59 -22.10 -14.08
C ILE A 349 -13.48 -23.15 -14.22
N GLU A 350 -13.62 -24.12 -15.13
CA GLU A 350 -12.56 -25.08 -15.41
C GLU A 350 -11.20 -24.39 -15.59
N ARG A 351 -10.17 -24.91 -14.91
CA ARG A 351 -8.84 -24.30 -14.93
C ARG A 351 -8.03 -24.81 -16.12
N HIS A 352 -7.48 -23.88 -16.89
CA HIS A 352 -6.48 -24.17 -17.92
C HIS A 352 -5.49 -23.01 -18.03
N ASP A 353 -4.20 -23.26 -18.29
CA ASP A 353 -3.16 -22.23 -18.29
C ASP A 353 -3.41 -21.09 -19.30
N SER A 354 -4.08 -21.39 -20.42
CA SER A 354 -4.48 -20.42 -21.44
C SER A 354 -5.99 -20.18 -21.53
N CYS A 355 -6.78 -20.72 -20.60
CA CYS A 355 -8.25 -20.67 -20.62
C CYS A 355 -8.83 -21.13 -21.97
N ALA A 356 -8.35 -22.26 -22.47
CA ALA A 356 -8.70 -22.79 -23.79
C ALA A 356 -9.99 -23.62 -23.79
N TYR A 357 -10.31 -24.25 -22.66
CA TYR A 357 -11.53 -25.01 -22.44
C TYR A 357 -12.67 -24.05 -22.07
N ASP A 358 -13.07 -24.01 -20.80
CA ASP A 358 -14.08 -23.08 -20.33
C ASP A 358 -13.48 -21.71 -19.98
N TYR A 359 -14.19 -20.65 -20.33
CA TYR A 359 -13.71 -19.29 -20.07
C TYR A 359 -14.81 -18.24 -20.05
N LEU A 360 -14.56 -17.17 -19.30
CA LEU A 360 -15.28 -15.91 -19.36
C LEU A 360 -14.40 -14.86 -20.06
N GLU A 361 -14.87 -14.32 -21.16
CA GLU A 361 -14.22 -13.28 -21.94
C GLU A 361 -14.95 -11.96 -21.78
N ILE A 362 -14.22 -10.89 -21.47
CA ILE A 362 -14.78 -9.56 -21.25
C ILE A 362 -14.08 -8.57 -22.18
N ARG A 363 -14.88 -7.77 -22.88
CA ARG A 363 -14.44 -6.76 -23.85
C ARG A 363 -15.05 -5.40 -23.57
N ASP A 364 -14.25 -4.38 -23.80
CA ASP A 364 -14.60 -2.98 -23.57
C ASP A 364 -15.28 -2.38 -24.81
N GLY A 365 -16.60 -2.51 -24.85
CA GLY A 365 -17.43 -2.07 -25.97
C GLY A 365 -18.71 -2.89 -26.10
N SER A 366 -19.27 -2.97 -27.31
CA SER A 366 -20.59 -3.59 -27.54
C SER A 366 -20.55 -4.85 -28.42
N SER A 367 -19.36 -5.29 -28.82
CA SER A 367 -19.18 -6.40 -29.77
C SER A 367 -18.00 -7.29 -29.42
N ASP A 368 -17.92 -8.44 -30.08
CA ASP A 368 -16.79 -9.37 -30.06
C ASP A 368 -15.52 -8.80 -30.68
N SER A 369 -15.64 -7.76 -31.52
CA SER A 369 -14.49 -7.03 -32.08
C SER A 369 -13.90 -5.94 -31.16
N SER A 370 -14.57 -5.65 -30.03
CA SER A 370 -14.13 -4.62 -29.09
C SER A 370 -12.85 -5.04 -28.35
N SER A 371 -12.13 -4.06 -27.77
CA SER A 371 -10.85 -4.31 -27.08
C SER A 371 -11.01 -5.34 -25.97
N LEU A 372 -10.12 -6.33 -25.93
CA LEU A 372 -10.15 -7.38 -24.92
C LEU A 372 -9.66 -6.82 -23.58
N ILE A 373 -10.50 -6.89 -22.55
CA ILE A 373 -10.10 -6.60 -21.17
C ILE A 373 -9.38 -7.82 -20.60
N GLY A 374 -9.98 -9.00 -20.77
CA GLY A 374 -9.37 -10.23 -20.30
C GLY A 374 -10.19 -11.47 -20.62
N ARG A 375 -9.52 -12.62 -20.49
CA ARG A 375 -10.10 -13.95 -20.59
C ARG A 375 -9.76 -14.70 -19.31
N TYR A 376 -10.77 -15.17 -18.61
CA TYR A 376 -10.67 -15.65 -17.23
C TYR A 376 -11.18 -17.09 -17.13
N CYS A 377 -10.49 -17.90 -16.34
CA CYS A 377 -10.85 -19.29 -16.02
C CYS A 377 -10.18 -19.71 -14.69
N GLY A 378 -10.51 -20.88 -14.16
CA GLY A 378 -10.01 -21.34 -12.86
C GLY A 378 -10.81 -20.80 -11.66
N TYR A 379 -10.14 -20.73 -10.51
CA TYR A 379 -10.76 -20.41 -9.21
C TYR A 379 -10.36 -19.04 -8.67
N ASP A 380 -9.39 -18.38 -9.31
CA ASP A 380 -8.95 -17.06 -8.90
C ASP A 380 -9.96 -16.03 -9.38
N LYS A 381 -10.63 -15.40 -8.42
CA LYS A 381 -11.64 -14.37 -8.70
C LYS A 381 -10.99 -13.21 -9.45
N PRO A 382 -11.53 -12.80 -10.62
CA PRO A 382 -11.03 -11.62 -11.30
C PRO A 382 -11.14 -10.37 -10.43
N ASP A 383 -10.19 -9.45 -10.64
CA ASP A 383 -10.25 -8.09 -10.11
C ASP A 383 -11.50 -7.37 -10.65
N ASP A 384 -11.89 -6.31 -9.95
CA ASP A 384 -13.03 -5.50 -10.34
C ASP A 384 -12.73 -4.76 -11.66
N ILE A 385 -13.67 -4.83 -12.61
CA ILE A 385 -13.46 -4.36 -13.98
C ILE A 385 -14.26 -3.08 -14.23
N LYS A 386 -13.63 -2.09 -14.88
CA LYS A 386 -14.26 -0.85 -15.37
C LYS A 386 -14.12 -0.76 -16.88
N SER A 387 -15.22 -0.51 -17.60
CA SER A 387 -15.18 -0.19 -19.03
C SER A 387 -14.79 1.27 -19.29
N THR A 388 -14.35 1.59 -20.50
CA THR A 388 -14.10 2.98 -20.94
C THR A 388 -15.32 3.64 -21.56
N SER A 389 -16.36 2.87 -21.90
CA SER A 389 -17.64 3.38 -22.43
C SER A 389 -18.84 2.96 -21.59
N ASN A 390 -20.03 3.45 -21.91
CA ASN A 390 -21.29 3.00 -21.29
C ASN A 390 -21.74 1.59 -21.74
N LYS A 391 -20.89 0.87 -22.50
CA LYS A 391 -21.18 -0.45 -23.03
C LYS A 391 -20.05 -1.42 -22.69
N LEU A 392 -20.43 -2.64 -22.33
CA LEU A 392 -19.51 -3.74 -22.08
C LEU A 392 -20.06 -5.03 -22.68
N TRP A 393 -19.17 -5.82 -23.28
CA TRP A 393 -19.51 -7.08 -23.93
C TRP A 393 -18.86 -8.22 -23.16
N MET A 394 -19.64 -9.24 -22.83
CA MET A 394 -19.20 -10.37 -22.02
C MET A 394 -19.64 -11.68 -22.65
N LYS A 395 -18.75 -12.65 -22.75
CA LYS A 395 -19.01 -13.97 -23.33
C LYS A 395 -18.50 -15.09 -22.44
N PHE A 396 -19.40 -16.01 -22.09
CA PHE A 396 -19.04 -17.25 -21.43
C PHE A 396 -19.12 -18.41 -22.43
N VAL A 397 -18.13 -19.29 -22.40
CA VAL A 397 -18.08 -20.52 -23.20
C VAL A 397 -17.72 -21.68 -22.28
N SER A 398 -18.46 -22.79 -22.41
CA SER A 398 -18.08 -24.09 -21.85
C SER A 398 -17.91 -25.14 -22.96
N ASP A 399 -17.00 -26.09 -22.73
CA ASP A 399 -16.69 -27.20 -23.61
C ASP A 399 -17.54 -28.45 -23.28
N GLY A 400 -17.21 -29.61 -23.86
CA GLY A 400 -17.99 -30.84 -23.69
C GLY A 400 -17.87 -31.53 -22.33
N SER A 401 -16.99 -31.07 -21.43
CA SER A 401 -16.60 -31.77 -20.21
C SER A 401 -16.34 -30.81 -19.03
N ILE A 402 -15.99 -31.39 -17.87
CA ILE A 402 -15.54 -30.72 -16.63
C ILE A 402 -16.27 -29.40 -16.32
N ASN A 403 -17.43 -29.51 -15.68
CA ASN A 403 -18.18 -28.33 -15.25
C ASN A 403 -17.91 -27.97 -13.79
N LYS A 404 -18.15 -26.70 -13.45
CA LYS A 404 -17.98 -26.11 -12.12
C LYS A 404 -19.17 -25.21 -11.79
N ALA A 405 -19.25 -24.70 -10.55
CA ALA A 405 -20.34 -23.84 -10.11
C ALA A 405 -20.51 -22.57 -10.98
N GLY A 406 -19.45 -22.12 -11.64
CA GLY A 406 -19.46 -20.98 -12.55
C GLY A 406 -19.24 -19.65 -11.84
N PHE A 407 -19.94 -18.60 -12.26
CA PHE A 407 -19.69 -17.25 -11.74
C PHE A 407 -20.98 -16.49 -11.43
N ALA A 408 -20.89 -15.57 -10.49
CA ALA A 408 -21.88 -14.54 -10.25
C ALA A 408 -21.20 -13.17 -10.24
N VAL A 409 -21.62 -12.29 -11.14
CA VAL A 409 -21.08 -10.93 -11.30
C VAL A 409 -22.19 -9.90 -11.10
N ASN A 410 -21.92 -8.85 -10.34
CA ASN A 410 -22.76 -7.67 -10.29
C ASN A 410 -22.23 -6.66 -11.29
N PHE A 411 -23.14 -6.00 -12.01
CA PHE A 411 -22.81 -4.85 -12.81
C PHE A 411 -23.55 -3.62 -12.30
N PHE A 412 -22.95 -2.45 -12.45
CA PHE A 412 -23.55 -1.17 -12.09
C PHE A 412 -22.96 -0.04 -12.93
N LYS A 413 -23.68 1.07 -12.98
CA LYS A 413 -23.20 2.31 -13.57
C LYS A 413 -22.10 2.86 -12.69
N GLU A 414 -20.98 3.11 -13.32
CA GLU A 414 -19.78 3.66 -12.71
C GLU A 414 -19.61 5.08 -13.20
N MET A 415 -19.37 6.01 -12.27
CA MET A 415 -19.02 7.39 -12.60
C MET A 415 -17.58 7.63 -12.19
N ASP A 416 -16.94 8.63 -12.78
CA ASP A 416 -15.79 9.25 -12.13
C ASP A 416 -16.27 10.44 -11.30
N GLU A 417 -16.20 10.33 -9.98
CA GLU A 417 -16.58 11.40 -9.07
C GLU A 417 -15.47 12.43 -8.85
N SER A 418 -14.22 12.09 -9.16
CA SER A 418 -13.06 13.00 -9.07
C SER A 418 -13.20 14.27 -9.92
N PRO A 419 -13.74 14.24 -11.16
CA PRO A 419 -13.96 15.44 -11.97
C PRO A 419 -15.12 16.33 -11.50
N ARG A 420 -15.86 15.95 -10.45
CA ARG A 420 -16.93 16.81 -9.91
C ARG A 420 -16.36 18.10 -9.32
N PRO A 421 -17.16 19.20 -9.27
CA PRO A 421 -16.75 20.44 -8.62
C PRO A 421 -16.22 20.17 -7.20
N ASN A 422 -15.10 20.78 -6.83
CA ASN A 422 -14.42 20.60 -5.54
C ASN A 422 -13.84 19.18 -5.31
N ASN A 423 -13.31 18.52 -6.35
CA ASN A 423 -12.58 17.24 -6.25
C ASN A 423 -13.39 16.13 -5.56
N GLY A 424 -14.68 15.99 -5.93
CA GLY A 424 -15.60 15.05 -5.25
C GLY A 424 -15.92 15.41 -3.79
N GLY A 425 -15.52 16.59 -3.30
CA GLY A 425 -15.60 16.97 -1.89
C GLY A 425 -14.43 16.45 -1.03
N CYS A 426 -13.33 16.02 -1.66
CA CYS A 426 -12.09 15.63 -1.00
C CYS A 426 -11.14 16.83 -0.87
N GLU A 427 -10.55 17.00 0.33
CA GLU A 427 -9.63 18.11 0.58
C GLU A 427 -8.38 18.05 -0.30
N GLN A 428 -7.76 16.86 -0.45
CA GLN A 428 -6.51 16.69 -1.19
C GLN A 428 -6.69 15.84 -2.45
N ARG A 429 -6.78 14.51 -2.32
CA ARG A 429 -6.88 13.60 -3.46
C ARG A 429 -8.22 12.88 -3.47
N CYS A 430 -8.93 12.92 -4.59
CA CYS A 430 -10.06 12.03 -4.84
C CYS A 430 -9.55 10.78 -5.58
N VAL A 431 -9.68 9.62 -4.93
CA VAL A 431 -9.36 8.33 -5.52
C VAL A 431 -10.68 7.66 -5.86
N ASN A 432 -10.99 7.61 -7.15
CA ASN A 432 -12.15 6.89 -7.62
C ASN A 432 -11.98 5.38 -7.35
N THR A 433 -13.04 4.74 -6.89
CA THR A 433 -13.12 3.32 -6.57
C THR A 433 -14.30 2.71 -7.32
N LEU A 434 -14.30 1.41 -7.63
CA LEU A 434 -15.44 0.87 -8.37
C LEU A 434 -16.74 0.95 -7.54
N GLY A 435 -17.69 1.79 -7.97
CA GLY A 435 -19.00 2.03 -7.37
C GLY A 435 -19.05 3.16 -6.33
N SER A 436 -17.95 3.88 -6.10
CA SER A 436 -17.82 4.97 -5.12
C SER A 436 -16.52 5.74 -5.33
N TYR A 437 -16.23 6.74 -4.52
CA TYR A 437 -14.88 7.28 -4.42
C TYR A 437 -14.47 7.35 -2.95
N LYS A 438 -13.16 7.45 -2.72
CA LYS A 438 -12.62 7.76 -1.39
C LYS A 438 -11.68 8.95 -1.50
N CYS A 439 -11.69 9.76 -0.46
CA CYS A 439 -10.66 10.76 -0.30
C CYS A 439 -9.39 10.06 0.19
N ALA A 440 -8.27 10.44 -0.40
CA ALA A 440 -6.95 10.07 0.03
C ALA A 440 -6.17 11.35 0.32
N CYS A 441 -5.21 11.22 1.22
CA CYS A 441 -4.35 12.32 1.59
C CYS A 441 -2.96 12.13 1.00
N ASP A 442 -2.26 13.24 0.79
CA ASP A 442 -0.86 13.24 0.39
C ASP A 442 0.01 12.67 1.51
N PRO A 443 1.21 12.13 1.19
CA PRO A 443 2.12 11.61 2.21
C PRO A 443 2.38 12.63 3.32
N GLY A 444 2.14 12.25 4.58
CA GLY A 444 2.20 13.15 5.75
C GLY A 444 0.84 13.60 6.28
N TYR A 445 -0.25 13.06 5.74
CA TYR A 445 -1.62 13.31 6.18
C TYR A 445 -2.42 12.00 6.27
N GLU A 446 -3.31 11.88 7.25
CA GLU A 446 -4.31 10.82 7.38
C GLU A 446 -5.70 11.36 7.17
N LEU A 447 -6.59 10.50 6.73
CA LEU A 447 -7.97 10.88 6.49
C LEU A 447 -8.68 11.09 7.83
N ALA A 448 -9.21 12.30 8.01
CA ALA A 448 -9.99 12.71 9.17
C ALA A 448 -11.20 11.80 9.40
N SER A 449 -11.79 11.88 10.59
CA SER A 449 -12.96 11.08 10.98
C SER A 449 -14.17 11.24 10.05
N ASP A 450 -14.28 12.36 9.34
CA ASP A 450 -15.33 12.63 8.35
C ASP A 450 -15.10 12.02 6.96
N LYS A 451 -13.95 11.36 6.78
CA LYS A 451 -13.53 10.69 5.55
C LYS A 451 -13.37 11.61 4.33
N ARG A 452 -13.26 12.93 4.54
CA ARG A 452 -13.13 13.94 3.49
C ARG A 452 -11.95 14.87 3.68
N HIS A 453 -11.67 15.25 4.91
CA HIS A 453 -10.54 16.11 5.25
C HIS A 453 -9.30 15.29 5.59
N CYS A 454 -8.15 15.94 5.52
CA CYS A 454 -6.83 15.36 5.72
C CYS A 454 -6.19 16.02 6.94
N GLU A 455 -6.05 15.25 8.02
CA GLU A 455 -5.35 15.65 9.24
C GLU A 455 -3.88 15.27 9.13
N ALA A 456 -2.97 15.99 9.80
CA ALA A 456 -1.55 15.66 9.75
C ALA A 456 -1.27 14.34 10.50
N ALA A 457 -1.22 13.21 9.79
CA ALA A 457 -0.58 11.99 10.26
C ALA A 457 0.93 12.13 10.14
N CYS A 458 1.61 11.79 11.22
CA CYS A 458 3.05 11.80 11.27
C CYS A 458 3.57 10.37 11.47
N GLY A 459 4.64 10.03 10.76
CA GLY A 459 5.19 8.67 10.73
C GLY A 459 4.86 7.91 9.44
N GLY A 460 5.24 6.63 9.40
CA GLY A 460 5.02 5.73 8.28
C GLY A 460 6.24 4.87 7.94
N PHE A 461 6.04 3.89 7.06
CA PHE A 461 7.11 3.02 6.54
C PHE A 461 7.57 3.52 5.17
N LEU A 462 8.85 3.86 5.04
CA LEU A 462 9.42 4.48 3.85
C LEU A 462 10.52 3.60 3.26
N THR A 463 10.34 3.20 2.00
CA THR A 463 11.29 2.36 1.25
C THR A 463 12.02 3.09 0.13
N LYS A 464 11.81 4.41 0.01
CA LYS A 464 12.51 5.24 -0.97
C LYS A 464 13.98 5.37 -0.57
N LEU A 465 14.86 5.49 -1.56
CA LEU A 465 16.30 5.67 -1.35
C LEU A 465 16.66 7.12 -0.94
N ASN A 466 15.76 8.07 -1.13
CA ASN A 466 15.89 9.43 -0.62
C ASN A 466 14.50 10.02 -0.39
N GLY A 467 14.44 11.08 0.41
CA GLY A 467 13.21 11.80 0.69
C GLY A 467 13.36 12.77 1.85
N SER A 468 12.25 13.36 2.26
CA SER A 468 12.17 14.22 3.43
C SER A 468 11.08 13.77 4.39
N ILE A 469 11.29 14.05 5.67
CA ILE A 469 10.34 13.87 6.75
C ILE A 469 10.18 15.20 7.48
N THR A 470 8.98 15.50 7.94
CA THR A 470 8.66 16.73 8.66
C THR A 470 7.82 16.42 9.88
N SER A 471 7.94 17.24 10.92
CA SER A 471 6.98 17.24 12.03
C SER A 471 5.56 17.55 11.51
N PRO A 472 4.52 16.95 12.12
CA PRO A 472 3.14 17.28 11.76
C PRO A 472 2.90 18.78 11.93
N GLY A 473 2.28 19.43 10.94
CA GLY A 473 2.00 20.87 10.96
C GLY A 473 3.10 21.76 10.37
N TRP A 474 4.32 21.25 10.10
CA TRP A 474 5.41 22.03 9.51
C TRP A 474 4.98 22.82 8.25
N PRO A 475 5.30 24.12 8.10
CA PRO A 475 6.19 24.95 8.93
C PRO A 475 5.51 25.64 10.12
N LYS A 476 4.25 25.33 10.41
CA LYS A 476 3.55 25.80 11.61
C LYS A 476 3.92 24.92 12.81
N GLU A 477 3.51 25.35 14.00
CA GLU A 477 3.76 24.61 15.22
C GLU A 477 3.13 23.21 15.19
N TYR A 478 3.84 22.21 15.72
CA TYR A 478 3.32 20.86 15.80
C TYR A 478 2.22 20.73 16.84
N PRO A 479 1.22 19.84 16.67
CA PRO A 479 0.18 19.64 17.68
C PRO A 479 0.70 18.89 18.92
N PRO A 480 0.09 19.13 20.10
CA PRO A 480 0.42 18.41 21.33
C PRO A 480 -0.06 16.94 21.30
N ASN A 481 0.52 16.10 22.16
CA ASN A 481 0.23 14.67 22.34
C ASN A 481 0.41 13.81 21.08
N LYS A 482 1.36 14.16 20.21
CA LYS A 482 1.67 13.34 19.02
C LYS A 482 2.74 12.31 19.33
N ASN A 483 2.59 11.15 18.72
CA ASN A 483 3.61 10.11 18.68
C ASN A 483 3.75 9.64 17.22
N CYS A 484 4.84 10.05 16.59
CA CYS A 484 5.10 9.89 15.17
C CYS A 484 6.28 8.94 14.99
N ILE A 485 6.11 7.85 14.25
CA ILE A 485 7.19 6.87 14.05
C ILE A 485 7.43 6.69 12.55
N TRP A 486 8.59 7.08 12.06
CA TRP A 486 9.07 6.77 10.73
C TRP A 486 10.01 5.56 10.76
N GLN A 487 9.78 4.61 9.86
CA GLN A 487 10.60 3.42 9.68
C GLN A 487 11.15 3.43 8.25
N LEU A 488 12.43 3.73 8.11
CA LEU A 488 13.13 3.78 6.83
C LEU A 488 13.77 2.42 6.56
N VAL A 489 13.55 1.87 5.37
CA VAL A 489 14.19 0.62 4.91
C VAL A 489 14.71 0.77 3.50
N ALA A 490 16.04 0.70 3.35
CA ALA A 490 16.70 0.62 2.06
C ALA A 490 16.97 -0.86 1.68
N PRO A 491 17.30 -1.17 0.42
CA PRO A 491 17.75 -2.51 0.03
C PRO A 491 18.97 -2.97 0.85
N THR A 492 19.13 -4.29 0.98
CA THR A 492 20.31 -4.88 1.62
C THR A 492 21.58 -4.43 0.89
N GLN A 493 22.58 -3.91 1.62
CA GLN A 493 23.85 -3.26 1.17
C GLN A 493 23.85 -1.72 1.21
N TYR A 494 22.72 -1.07 1.50
CA TYR A 494 22.66 0.39 1.66
C TYR A 494 22.72 0.78 3.14
N ARG A 495 23.23 1.97 3.43
CA ARG A 495 23.08 2.67 4.73
C ARG A 495 22.28 3.95 4.53
N ILE A 496 21.53 4.34 5.55
CA ILE A 496 20.62 5.49 5.51
C ILE A 496 21.21 6.59 6.37
N SER A 497 21.39 7.77 5.80
CA SER A 497 21.78 8.98 6.50
C SER A 497 20.60 9.94 6.62
N LEU A 498 20.46 10.57 7.78
CA LEU A 498 19.41 11.53 8.10
C LEU A 498 20.06 12.87 8.45
N GLN A 499 19.66 13.92 7.77
CA GLN A 499 20.14 15.29 7.97
C GLN A 499 18.95 16.21 8.23
N PHE A 500 18.97 16.92 9.36
CA PHE A 500 17.95 17.91 9.67
C PHE A 500 18.23 19.20 8.88
N ASP A 501 17.25 19.73 8.16
CA ASP A 501 17.33 21.07 7.55
C ASP A 501 16.98 22.14 8.60
N PHE A 502 16.01 21.83 9.47
CA PHE A 502 15.53 22.67 10.55
C PHE A 502 15.13 21.80 11.75
N PHE A 503 15.37 22.27 12.97
CA PHE A 503 15.02 21.57 14.20
C PHE A 503 14.72 22.57 15.35
N GLU A 504 13.50 22.52 15.88
CA GLU A 504 13.06 23.31 17.04
C GLU A 504 11.92 22.57 17.77
N THR A 505 12.22 21.94 18.90
CA THR A 505 11.23 21.30 19.78
C THR A 505 11.34 21.81 21.21
N GLU A 506 10.28 21.67 22.01
CA GLU A 506 10.36 21.93 23.46
C GLU A 506 11.37 20.96 24.11
N GLY A 507 12.29 21.44 24.93
CA GLY A 507 13.29 20.57 25.52
C GLY A 507 14.18 21.24 26.58
N ASN A 508 14.81 20.39 27.37
CA ASN A 508 15.89 20.71 28.31
C ASN A 508 17.05 19.72 28.07
N ASP A 509 18.14 19.79 28.84
CA ASP A 509 19.34 18.97 28.65
C ASP A 509 19.10 17.45 28.65
N VAL A 510 17.95 16.97 29.12
CA VAL A 510 17.59 15.54 29.21
C VAL A 510 16.45 15.16 28.24
N CYS A 511 15.95 16.11 27.44
CA CYS A 511 14.84 15.92 26.50
C CYS A 511 13.63 15.22 27.14
N LYS A 512 13.17 15.77 28.27
CA LYS A 512 12.07 15.19 29.06
C LYS A 512 10.69 15.44 28.44
N TYR A 513 10.52 16.58 27.78
CA TYR A 513 9.27 17.02 27.17
C TYR A 513 9.16 16.46 25.74
N ASP A 514 9.32 17.31 24.73
CA ASP A 514 9.23 16.92 23.33
C ASP A 514 10.60 16.49 22.81
N PHE A 515 10.63 15.44 21.99
CA PHE A 515 11.89 14.92 21.49
C PHE A 515 11.76 14.17 20.17
N VAL A 516 12.87 14.08 19.46
CA VAL A 516 13.09 13.20 18.32
C VAL A 516 14.15 12.16 18.69
N GLU A 517 13.82 10.89 18.59
CA GLU A 517 14.70 9.77 18.89
C GLU A 517 15.06 9.01 17.60
N VAL A 518 16.34 8.72 17.38
CA VAL A 518 16.81 8.05 16.15
C VAL A 518 17.57 6.76 16.48
N ARG A 519 17.19 5.64 15.83
CA ARG A 519 17.74 4.30 16.07
C ARG A 519 18.14 3.56 14.79
N SER A 520 19.19 2.74 14.86
CA SER A 520 19.60 1.80 13.80
C SER A 520 18.88 0.46 13.93
N GLY A 521 17.66 0.39 13.39
CA GLY A 521 16.79 -0.79 13.41
C GLY A 521 15.31 -0.42 13.38
N LEU A 522 14.42 -1.41 13.24
CA LEU A 522 12.97 -1.18 13.12
C LEU A 522 12.22 -1.26 14.45
N THR A 523 12.86 -1.73 15.51
CA THR A 523 12.25 -1.94 16.84
C THR A 523 12.74 -0.89 17.84
N ALA A 524 12.01 -0.72 18.94
CA ALA A 524 12.41 0.17 20.03
C ALA A 524 13.72 -0.29 20.72
N ASP A 525 14.02 -1.59 20.70
CA ASP A 525 15.24 -2.17 21.32
C ASP A 525 16.50 -2.01 20.46
N SER A 526 16.35 -1.44 19.27
CA SER A 526 17.47 -1.22 18.34
C SER A 526 18.44 -0.15 18.85
N LYS A 527 19.71 -0.20 18.40
CA LYS A 527 20.77 0.71 18.86
C LYS A 527 20.34 2.17 18.72
N LEU A 528 20.37 2.90 19.83
CA LEU A 528 20.09 4.33 19.90
C LEU A 528 21.29 5.14 19.39
N HIS A 529 21.03 6.06 18.47
CA HIS A 529 22.01 7.06 18.04
C HIS A 529 21.94 8.31 18.91
N GLY A 530 20.72 8.76 19.23
CA GLY A 530 20.51 9.90 20.10
C GLY A 530 19.04 10.22 20.29
N LYS A 531 18.78 11.03 21.34
CA LYS A 531 17.49 11.62 21.65
C LYS A 531 17.70 13.13 21.68
N PHE A 532 17.01 13.83 20.80
CA PHE A 532 17.25 15.23 20.47
C PHE A 532 16.04 16.09 20.83
N CYS A 533 16.27 17.30 21.32
CA CYS A 533 15.25 18.29 21.65
C CYS A 533 15.86 19.69 21.69
N GLY A 534 15.03 20.73 21.83
CA GLY A 534 15.50 22.12 21.82
C GLY A 534 15.64 22.68 20.40
N ALA A 535 16.45 23.73 20.25
CA ALA A 535 16.68 24.42 18.98
C ALA A 535 18.03 24.07 18.32
N GLU A 536 18.85 23.25 18.98
CA GLU A 536 20.13 22.81 18.42
C GLU A 536 19.89 21.72 17.37
N LYS A 537 20.45 21.93 16.18
CA LYS A 537 20.27 21.02 15.05
C LYS A 537 21.20 19.80 15.21
N PRO A 538 20.69 18.56 15.19
CA PRO A 538 21.52 17.37 15.25
C PRO A 538 22.47 17.24 14.05
N GLU A 539 23.67 16.69 14.30
CA GLU A 539 24.59 16.26 13.24
C GLU A 539 23.98 15.16 12.35
N VAL A 540 24.60 14.89 11.20
CA VAL A 540 24.11 13.87 10.26
C VAL A 540 24.20 12.48 10.88
N ILE A 541 23.06 11.79 10.98
CA ILE A 541 22.96 10.49 11.64
C ILE A 541 22.94 9.40 10.58
N THR A 542 23.90 8.46 10.60
CA THR A 542 23.97 7.35 9.64
C THR A 542 23.64 6.01 10.30
N SER A 543 22.76 5.22 9.70
CA SER A 543 22.38 3.90 10.21
C SER A 543 23.51 2.88 10.10
N GLN A 544 23.52 1.91 11.01
CA GLN A 544 24.48 0.80 10.96
C GLN A 544 24.19 -0.18 9.81
N TYR A 545 22.89 -0.40 9.55
CA TYR A 545 22.37 -1.32 8.54
C TYR A 545 21.51 -0.57 7.52
N ASN A 546 20.71 -1.29 6.74
CA ASN A 546 19.79 -0.76 5.75
C ASN A 546 18.44 -0.27 6.34
N ASN A 547 18.36 -0.04 7.65
CA ASN A 547 17.13 0.39 8.30
C ASN A 547 17.39 1.41 9.41
N MET A 548 16.42 2.30 9.61
CA MET A 548 16.45 3.37 10.61
C MET A 548 15.04 3.65 11.12
N ARG A 549 14.88 3.85 12.44
CA ARG A 549 13.63 4.26 13.07
C ARG A 549 13.78 5.65 13.68
N ILE A 550 12.88 6.56 13.34
CA ILE A 550 12.80 7.93 13.87
C ILE A 550 11.48 8.05 14.63
N GLU A 551 11.52 8.43 15.90
CA GLU A 551 10.33 8.63 16.74
C GLU A 551 10.28 10.08 17.23
N PHE A 552 9.23 10.82 16.86
CA PHE A 552 8.94 12.13 17.43
C PHE A 552 7.79 12.03 18.40
N LYS A 553 7.97 12.56 19.61
CA LYS A 553 6.94 12.58 20.65
C LYS A 553 6.76 13.99 21.18
N SER A 554 5.51 14.47 21.22
CA SER A 554 5.13 15.70 21.90
C SER A 554 4.21 15.43 23.09
N ASP A 555 4.33 16.24 24.14
CA ASP A 555 3.48 16.18 25.32
C ASP A 555 2.22 17.07 25.18
N ASN A 556 1.46 17.25 26.27
CA ASN A 556 0.22 18.03 26.24
C ASN A 556 0.44 19.55 26.39
N THR A 557 1.69 20.01 26.37
CA THR A 557 2.10 21.38 26.62
C THR A 557 2.76 22.02 25.40
N VAL A 558 3.86 22.77 25.56
CA VAL A 558 4.30 23.82 24.63
C VAL A 558 4.67 23.25 23.27
N SER A 559 4.07 23.81 22.22
CA SER A 559 4.40 23.45 20.84
C SER A 559 5.39 24.44 20.24
N LYS A 560 6.29 23.94 19.38
CA LYS A 560 7.27 24.73 18.61
C LYS A 560 7.12 24.42 17.13
N LYS A 561 7.92 25.06 16.26
CA LYS A 561 7.85 24.84 14.80
C LYS A 561 8.14 23.40 14.39
N GLY A 562 8.88 22.64 15.18
CA GLY A 562 9.20 21.24 14.92
C GLY A 562 10.43 21.09 14.04
N PHE A 563 10.40 20.16 13.08
CA PHE A 563 11.57 19.85 12.27
C PHE A 563 11.24 19.53 10.82
N LYS A 564 12.24 19.74 9.96
CA LYS A 564 12.30 19.21 8.60
C LYS A 564 13.64 18.52 8.45
N ALA A 565 13.63 17.27 8.03
CA ALA A 565 14.83 16.50 7.77
C ALA A 565 14.75 15.84 6.39
N HIS A 566 15.88 15.67 5.74
CA HIS A 566 16.01 14.86 4.55
C HIS A 566 16.83 13.61 4.86
N PHE A 567 16.40 12.48 4.31
CA PHE A 567 17.12 11.22 4.40
C PHE A 567 17.57 10.78 3.01
N PHE A 568 18.68 10.09 2.97
CA PHE A 568 19.23 9.50 1.76
C PHE A 568 19.94 8.21 2.10
N SER A 569 19.90 7.27 1.18
CA SER A 569 20.58 5.99 1.32
C SER A 569 21.69 5.89 0.30
N ASP A 570 22.86 5.50 0.78
CA ASP A 570 24.04 5.30 -0.02
C ASP A 570 24.45 3.83 0.03
N LYS A 571 24.88 3.31 -1.12
CA LYS A 571 25.43 1.96 -1.19
C LYS A 571 26.91 2.07 -0.92
N ASP A 572 27.42 1.29 0.02
CA ASP A 572 28.86 1.21 0.22
C ASP A 572 29.44 0.19 -0.77
N GLU A 573 29.75 0.60 -2.00
CA GLU A 573 30.32 -0.30 -3.01
C GLU A 573 31.72 -0.81 -2.62
N CYS A 574 32.43 -0.09 -1.76
CA CYS A 574 33.74 -0.49 -1.25
C CYS A 574 33.65 -1.67 -0.26
N SER A 575 32.52 -1.83 0.43
CA SER A 575 32.30 -2.93 1.38
C SER A 575 32.37 -4.34 0.77
N LYS A 576 32.18 -4.47 -0.56
CA LYS A 576 32.19 -5.76 -1.27
C LYS A 576 33.30 -5.79 -2.32
N ASN A 577 34.30 -6.66 -2.12
CA ASN A 577 35.45 -6.82 -3.02
C ASN A 577 36.22 -5.50 -3.31
N ASN A 578 36.26 -4.57 -2.35
CA ASN A 578 36.96 -3.28 -2.46
C ASN A 578 36.51 -2.46 -3.68
N GLY A 579 35.23 -2.53 -4.07
CA GLY A 579 34.74 -1.88 -5.30
C GLY A 579 35.41 -2.36 -6.60
N GLY A 580 36.19 -3.45 -6.58
CA GLY A 580 37.04 -3.84 -7.70
C GLY A 580 38.30 -2.98 -7.85
N CYS A 581 38.65 -2.15 -6.87
CA CYS A 581 39.88 -1.36 -6.85
C CYS A 581 41.09 -2.23 -6.50
N GLN A 582 42.19 -2.08 -7.24
CA GLN A 582 43.44 -2.81 -6.99
C GLN A 582 44.06 -2.43 -5.63
N HIS A 583 43.95 -1.16 -5.24
CA HIS A 583 44.53 -0.65 -3.99
C HIS A 583 43.44 -0.22 -2.99
N GLU A 584 42.98 1.01 -3.04
CA GLU A 584 42.03 1.57 -2.09
C GLU A 584 40.75 1.97 -2.81
N CYS A 585 39.62 1.83 -2.15
CA CYS A 585 38.31 2.23 -2.64
C CYS A 585 37.75 3.30 -1.70
N LEU A 586 37.40 4.45 -2.24
CA LEU A 586 36.76 5.54 -1.53
C LEU A 586 35.29 5.58 -1.92
N ASN A 587 34.42 5.31 -0.95
CA ASN A 587 32.99 5.38 -1.16
C ASN A 587 32.54 6.85 -1.13
N SER A 588 31.74 7.27 -2.09
CA SER A 588 31.22 8.63 -2.24
C SER A 588 29.71 8.60 -2.45
N PHE A 589 29.02 9.74 -2.31
CA PHE A 589 27.57 9.72 -2.40
C PHE A 589 27.08 9.31 -3.81
N GLY A 590 26.43 8.14 -3.90
CA GLY A 590 25.90 7.57 -5.14
C GLY A 590 26.94 6.94 -6.08
N SER A 591 28.21 6.82 -5.67
CA SER A 591 29.31 6.27 -6.46
C SER A 591 30.52 5.90 -5.59
N TYR A 592 31.57 5.31 -6.14
CA TYR A 592 32.85 5.14 -5.47
C TYR A 592 33.99 5.41 -6.45
N GLU A 593 35.19 5.68 -5.93
CA GLU A 593 36.40 5.82 -6.74
C GLU A 593 37.57 5.00 -6.19
N CYS A 594 38.44 4.54 -7.09
CA CYS A 594 39.63 3.81 -6.72
C CYS A 594 40.81 4.75 -6.53
N GLN A 595 41.51 4.61 -5.41
CA GLN A 595 42.73 5.33 -5.09
C GLN A 595 43.92 4.37 -5.07
N CYS A 596 45.09 4.86 -5.52
CA CYS A 596 46.33 4.10 -5.51
C CYS A 596 47.22 4.49 -4.33
N ARG A 597 47.81 3.48 -3.69
CA ARG A 597 48.85 3.66 -2.67
C ARG A 597 50.06 4.44 -3.21
N SER A 598 50.77 5.13 -2.33
CA SER A 598 51.94 5.95 -2.63
C SER A 598 52.95 5.25 -3.55
N GLY A 599 53.29 5.90 -4.66
CA GLY A 599 54.18 5.35 -5.70
C GLY A 599 53.47 4.78 -6.92
N PHE A 600 52.13 4.79 -6.96
CA PHE A 600 51.33 4.34 -8.11
C PHE A 600 50.27 5.38 -8.50
N VAL A 601 49.95 5.50 -9.79
CA VAL A 601 48.85 6.31 -10.33
C VAL A 601 47.76 5.43 -10.93
N LEU A 602 46.51 5.87 -10.83
CA LEU A 602 45.35 5.14 -11.32
C LEU A 602 45.45 4.96 -12.84
N HIS A 603 45.34 3.71 -13.27
CA HIS A 603 45.35 3.28 -14.65
C HIS A 603 44.07 3.75 -15.36
N ASP A 604 44.07 3.80 -16.71
CA ASP A 604 42.97 4.36 -17.50
C ASP A 604 41.64 3.60 -17.34
N ASN A 605 41.70 2.35 -16.85
CA ASN A 605 40.52 1.56 -16.52
C ASN A 605 39.87 1.95 -15.18
N LYS A 606 40.41 2.95 -14.47
CA LYS A 606 39.93 3.49 -13.20
C LYS A 606 39.87 2.49 -12.03
N HIS A 607 40.47 1.31 -12.19
CA HIS A 607 40.49 0.25 -11.19
C HIS A 607 41.90 -0.19 -10.79
N ASP A 608 42.84 -0.21 -11.74
CA ASP A 608 44.22 -0.65 -11.52
C ASP A 608 45.18 0.51 -11.25
N CYS A 609 46.37 0.22 -10.73
CA CYS A 609 47.38 1.18 -10.32
C CYS A 609 48.71 0.88 -11.02
N LYS A 610 49.28 1.85 -11.76
CA LYS A 610 50.59 1.75 -12.46
C LYS A 610 51.68 2.53 -11.70
N GLU A 611 52.95 2.15 -11.77
CA GLU A 611 54.05 2.90 -11.13
C GLU A 611 54.06 4.37 -11.56
N ALA A 612 54.11 5.26 -10.56
CA ALA A 612 54.11 6.71 -10.73
C ALA A 612 55.53 7.23 -11.02
N GLY A 613 55.63 8.26 -11.86
CA GLY A 613 56.82 9.13 -11.86
C GLY A 613 57.01 9.78 -10.48
N CYS A 614 58.23 10.16 -10.13
CA CYS A 614 58.58 10.63 -8.78
C CYS A 614 58.25 12.13 -8.54
N ASP A 615 57.29 12.68 -9.29
CA ASP A 615 56.84 14.06 -9.18
C ASP A 615 55.47 14.10 -8.49
N HIS A 616 55.44 14.62 -7.28
CA HIS A 616 54.27 14.66 -6.43
C HIS A 616 53.72 16.08 -6.33
N LYS A 617 52.40 16.24 -6.45
CA LYS A 617 51.69 17.48 -6.15
C LYS A 617 50.87 17.26 -4.89
N VAL A 618 51.09 18.09 -3.87
CA VAL A 618 50.44 17.95 -2.56
C VAL A 618 49.58 19.18 -2.33
N THR A 619 48.27 19.00 -2.26
CA THR A 619 47.29 20.07 -2.05
C THR A 619 46.54 19.93 -0.72
N SER A 620 46.80 18.87 0.05
CA SER A 620 46.14 18.65 1.34
C SER A 620 46.63 19.65 2.39
N VAL A 621 45.71 20.11 3.25
CA VAL A 621 46.01 21.10 4.30
C VAL A 621 46.98 20.58 5.36
N SER A 622 47.03 19.27 5.58
CA SER A 622 48.04 18.58 6.35
C SER A 622 48.27 17.19 5.78
N GLY A 623 49.35 16.54 6.17
CA GLY A 623 49.65 15.18 5.74
C GLY A 623 51.10 14.82 6.01
N THR A 624 51.47 13.64 5.52
CA THR A 624 52.83 13.13 5.63
C THR A 624 53.39 12.90 4.23
N ILE A 625 54.60 13.38 4.00
CA ILE A 625 55.38 13.13 2.80
C ILE A 625 56.52 12.18 3.14
N THR A 626 56.74 11.20 2.28
CA THR A 626 57.77 10.19 2.50
C THR A 626 58.65 10.05 1.27
N SER A 627 59.91 9.69 1.50
CA SER A 627 60.79 9.23 0.43
C SER A 627 60.25 7.94 -0.19
N PRO A 628 60.57 7.66 -1.47
CA PRO A 628 60.17 6.40 -2.10
C PRO A 628 60.60 5.19 -1.28
N ASN A 629 59.71 4.21 -1.15
CA ASN A 629 59.87 2.98 -0.37
C ASN A 629 59.94 3.13 1.15
N TRP A 630 59.73 4.31 1.76
CA TRP A 630 59.72 4.43 3.24
C TRP A 630 58.73 3.44 3.88
N PRO A 631 59.09 2.73 4.98
CA PRO A 631 60.33 2.82 5.76
C PRO A 631 61.51 1.96 5.24
N ASP A 632 61.32 1.27 4.12
CA ASP A 632 62.35 0.50 3.43
C ASP A 632 63.31 1.40 2.64
N LYS A 633 64.36 0.80 2.09
CA LYS A 633 65.44 1.55 1.45
C LYS A 633 64.97 2.25 0.16
N TYR A 634 65.22 3.56 0.05
CA TYR A 634 64.91 4.31 -1.18
C TYR A 634 65.74 3.80 -2.39
N PRO A 635 65.24 3.89 -3.63
CA PRO A 635 65.99 3.44 -4.81
C PRO A 635 67.20 4.35 -5.13
N SER A 636 68.28 3.80 -5.68
CA SER A 636 69.42 4.60 -6.17
C SER A 636 69.09 5.36 -7.46
N LYS A 637 69.78 6.47 -7.71
CA LYS A 637 69.62 7.35 -8.90
C LYS A 637 68.19 7.89 -9.10
N LYS A 638 67.49 8.22 -8.03
CA LYS A 638 66.15 8.80 -8.11
C LYS A 638 66.18 10.27 -7.73
N GLU A 639 65.56 11.07 -8.57
CA GLU A 639 65.18 12.45 -8.28
C GLU A 639 63.67 12.46 -8.08
N CYS A 640 63.24 12.94 -6.92
CA CYS A 640 61.83 13.01 -6.55
C CYS A 640 61.50 14.43 -6.10
N THR A 641 60.35 14.93 -6.53
CA THR A 641 59.92 16.28 -6.25
C THR A 641 58.56 16.31 -5.59
N TRP A 642 58.34 17.25 -4.68
CA TRP A 642 57.03 17.52 -4.08
C TRP A 642 56.72 19.01 -4.22
N ALA A 643 55.71 19.33 -5.01
CA ALA A 643 55.13 20.66 -5.09
C ALA A 643 53.96 20.74 -4.10
N ILE A 644 54.21 21.30 -2.92
CA ILE A 644 53.19 21.50 -1.89
C ILE A 644 52.56 22.88 -2.11
N SER A 645 51.24 22.93 -2.21
CA SER A 645 50.48 24.16 -2.28
C SER A 645 49.29 24.11 -1.33
N THR A 646 49.11 25.17 -0.55
CA THR A 646 47.98 25.30 0.37
C THR A 646 47.12 26.52 0.02
N THR A 647 46.06 26.71 0.79
CA THR A 647 45.08 27.79 0.68
C THR A 647 45.78 29.15 0.64
N PRO A 648 45.44 30.03 -0.32
CA PRO A 648 46.03 31.36 -0.42
C PRO A 648 46.00 32.13 0.91
N GLY A 649 47.09 32.84 1.20
CA GLY A 649 47.27 33.58 2.45
C GLY A 649 47.69 32.73 3.66
N HIS A 650 47.79 31.41 3.52
CA HIS A 650 48.39 30.54 4.54
C HIS A 650 49.81 30.13 4.14
N ARG A 651 50.55 29.61 5.11
CA ARG A 651 51.91 29.11 4.96
C ARG A 651 51.97 27.61 5.22
N ILE A 652 53.03 26.97 4.74
CA ILE A 652 53.28 25.54 4.89
C ILE A 652 54.35 25.37 5.94
N LYS A 653 54.04 24.64 7.00
CA LYS A 653 54.97 24.21 8.04
C LYS A 653 55.34 22.75 7.80
N LEU A 654 56.63 22.45 7.85
CA LEU A 654 57.17 21.10 7.76
C LEU A 654 57.83 20.74 9.10
N VAL A 655 57.43 19.60 9.68
CA VAL A 655 57.94 19.07 10.95
C VAL A 655 58.36 17.62 10.75
N GLY A 656 59.28 17.12 11.57
CA GLY A 656 59.55 15.69 11.61
C GLY A 656 60.44 15.21 10.47
N VAL A 657 61.25 16.08 9.85
CA VAL A 657 62.15 15.69 8.76
C VAL A 657 63.31 14.86 9.35
N GLY A 658 63.05 13.60 9.69
CA GLY A 658 63.92 12.78 10.53
C GLY A 658 64.02 11.33 10.07
N GLY A 659 65.22 10.93 9.64
CA GLY A 659 65.53 9.56 9.19
C GLY A 659 66.85 9.41 8.43
N TRP A 660 67.70 10.43 8.47
CA TRP A 660 68.72 10.56 7.45
C TRP A 660 69.93 9.64 7.69
N GLY A 661 70.23 8.78 6.72
CA GLY A 661 71.60 8.32 6.50
C GLY A 661 72.34 9.34 5.62
N ALA A 662 73.64 9.50 5.85
CA ALA A 662 74.51 10.60 5.38
C ALA A 662 74.71 10.80 3.85
N LEU A 663 73.84 10.30 2.96
CA LEU A 663 74.15 10.22 1.51
C LEU A 663 73.05 10.67 0.52
N GLY A 664 71.81 10.92 0.96
CA GLY A 664 70.78 11.57 0.13
C GLY A 664 70.60 13.04 0.53
N SER A 665 70.34 13.94 -0.44
CA SER A 665 70.10 15.36 -0.16
C SER A 665 68.66 15.76 -0.44
N LEU A 666 67.99 16.35 0.56
CA LEU A 666 66.68 17.01 0.42
C LEU A 666 66.89 18.53 0.39
N GLU A 667 66.43 19.17 -0.67
CA GLU A 667 66.44 20.62 -0.81
C GLU A 667 65.01 21.14 -0.75
N ILE A 668 64.80 22.18 0.05
CA ILE A 668 63.48 22.77 0.29
C ILE A 668 63.53 24.23 -0.14
N PHE A 669 62.55 24.63 -0.95
CA PHE A 669 62.47 25.94 -1.60
C PHE A 669 61.16 26.65 -1.24
N ASP A 670 61.25 27.95 -0.98
CA ASP A 670 60.14 28.83 -0.62
C ASP A 670 59.38 29.32 -1.84
N GLY A 671 58.71 28.40 -2.54
CA GLY A 671 57.95 28.75 -3.73
C GLY A 671 57.50 27.55 -4.55
N LYS A 672 57.20 27.80 -5.82
CA LYS A 672 56.57 26.81 -6.72
C LYS A 672 57.53 25.80 -7.36
N ASP A 673 58.83 26.11 -7.37
CA ASP A 673 59.85 25.34 -8.08
C ASP A 673 61.25 25.57 -7.47
N ALA A 674 62.25 24.84 -7.97
CA ALA A 674 63.65 24.92 -7.52
C ALA A 674 64.37 26.25 -7.85
N LYS A 675 63.72 27.21 -8.53
CA LYS A 675 64.29 28.56 -8.77
C LYS A 675 63.95 29.52 -7.63
N ALA A 676 63.03 29.14 -6.74
CA ALA A 676 62.67 29.94 -5.57
C ALA A 676 63.81 29.96 -4.53
N PRO A 677 63.81 30.89 -3.56
CA PRO A 677 64.81 30.93 -2.49
C PRO A 677 64.84 29.61 -1.72
N ALA A 678 66.02 29.04 -1.48
CA ALA A 678 66.16 27.81 -0.71
C ALA A 678 65.97 28.10 0.79
N LEU A 679 65.01 27.42 1.44
CA LEU A 679 64.82 27.43 2.89
C LEU A 679 65.87 26.59 3.61
N GLY A 680 66.42 25.58 2.93
CA GLY A 680 67.54 24.80 3.44
C GLY A 680 67.85 23.58 2.59
N ARG A 681 69.07 23.07 2.76
CA ARG A 681 69.54 21.80 2.20
C ARG A 681 69.93 20.88 3.34
N PHE A 682 69.36 19.70 3.36
CA PHE A 682 69.41 18.80 4.51
C PHE A 682 69.99 17.44 4.14
N CYS A 683 70.87 16.92 5.00
CA CYS A 683 71.51 15.61 4.90
C CYS A 683 72.00 15.14 6.29
N GLY A 684 72.12 13.82 6.51
CA GLY A 684 72.65 13.25 7.77
C GLY A 684 71.67 13.31 8.96
N ALA A 685 71.81 12.40 9.94
CA ALA A 685 70.71 11.91 10.82
C ALA A 685 70.05 12.93 11.77
N LYS A 686 70.42 14.21 11.71
CA LYS A 686 69.93 15.26 12.59
C LYS A 686 68.62 15.82 12.05
N GLU A 687 67.57 15.78 12.86
CA GLU A 687 66.29 16.41 12.56
C GLU A 687 66.43 17.94 12.56
N PRO A 688 65.95 18.65 11.51
CA PRO A 688 65.95 20.10 11.48
C PRO A 688 64.80 20.68 12.31
N GLU A 689 64.98 21.93 12.75
CA GLU A 689 63.89 22.71 13.33
C GLU A 689 62.72 22.87 12.34
N PRO A 690 61.48 23.06 12.81
CA PRO A 690 60.32 23.24 11.94
C PRO A 690 60.52 24.33 10.88
N ILE A 691 60.30 23.98 9.62
CA ILE A 691 60.51 24.87 8.47
C ILE A 691 59.17 25.45 8.06
N VAL A 692 59.07 26.78 7.94
CA VAL A 692 57.83 27.46 7.54
C VAL A 692 58.09 28.28 6.28
N SER A 693 57.28 28.09 5.23
CA SER A 693 57.35 28.92 4.01
C SER A 693 56.88 30.35 4.27
N SER A 694 57.31 31.31 3.45
CA SER A 694 56.79 32.68 3.51
C SER A 694 55.40 32.80 2.88
N GLY A 695 55.07 31.93 1.93
CA GLY A 695 53.78 31.93 1.23
C GLY A 695 53.11 30.55 1.14
N ASN A 696 52.11 30.44 0.29
CA ASN A 696 51.25 29.26 0.18
C ASN A 696 51.80 28.14 -0.72
N LYS A 697 53.09 28.20 -1.09
CA LYS A 697 53.75 27.20 -1.94
C LYS A 697 55.13 26.87 -1.38
N MET A 698 55.44 25.58 -1.35
CA MET A 698 56.74 25.05 -0.96
C MET A 698 57.13 23.93 -1.92
N PHE A 699 58.36 23.93 -2.38
CA PHE A 699 58.87 22.93 -3.32
C PHE A 699 60.01 22.14 -2.69
N LEU A 700 59.92 20.81 -2.74
CA LEU A 700 60.94 19.92 -2.20
C LEU A 700 61.54 19.10 -3.33
N LYS A 701 62.86 18.90 -3.28
CA LYS A 701 63.63 18.07 -4.21
C LYS A 701 64.52 17.12 -3.45
N PHE A 702 64.27 15.82 -3.59
CA PHE A 702 65.10 14.75 -3.04
C PHE A 702 65.93 14.10 -4.15
N VAL A 703 67.22 13.90 -3.90
CA VAL A 703 68.14 13.24 -4.84
C VAL A 703 68.91 12.12 -4.12
N SER A 704 68.89 10.91 -4.69
CA SER A 704 69.64 9.74 -4.21
C SER A 704 70.84 9.37 -5.10
N ASP A 705 71.94 8.92 -4.48
CA ASP A 705 73.21 8.59 -5.16
C ASP A 705 73.33 7.12 -5.61
N ASN A 706 74.53 6.72 -6.07
CA ASN A 706 74.82 5.42 -6.67
C ASN A 706 75.18 4.29 -5.68
N SER A 707 75.36 4.56 -4.40
CA SER A 707 76.28 3.72 -3.62
C SER A 707 75.65 3.07 -2.39
N ILE A 708 74.74 3.74 -1.67
CA ILE A 708 74.17 3.20 -0.41
C ILE A 708 72.72 3.66 -0.19
N GLN A 709 71.76 2.74 -0.30
CA GLN A 709 70.36 3.01 0.02
C GLN A 709 70.08 2.88 1.52
N LYS A 710 69.30 3.82 2.07
CA LYS A 710 68.92 3.92 3.49
C LYS A 710 67.41 4.10 3.62
N LYS A 711 66.87 4.05 4.85
CA LYS A 711 65.42 4.08 5.11
C LYS A 711 64.71 5.29 4.50
N GLY A 712 65.39 6.46 4.43
CA GLY A 712 64.88 7.64 3.73
C GLY A 712 64.34 8.70 4.68
N PHE A 713 63.26 9.39 4.33
CA PHE A 713 62.62 10.38 5.19
C PHE A 713 61.10 10.20 5.26
N GLU A 714 60.56 10.61 6.38
CA GLU A 714 59.16 10.94 6.59
C GLU A 714 59.15 12.39 7.07
N ALA A 715 58.20 13.20 6.63
CA ALA A 715 58.01 14.55 7.13
C ALA A 715 56.53 14.90 7.12
N THR A 716 56.07 15.56 8.17
CA THR A 716 54.69 15.98 8.31
C THR A 716 54.57 17.42 7.84
N HIS A 717 53.71 17.68 6.85
CA HIS A 717 53.34 19.03 6.47
C HIS A 717 52.02 19.42 7.12
N SER A 718 51.92 20.68 7.53
CA SER A 718 50.68 21.28 8.00
C SER A 718 50.57 22.71 7.50
N THR A 719 49.34 23.15 7.29
CA THR A 719 49.05 24.53 6.92
C THR A 719 48.95 25.35 8.20
N VAL A 720 49.68 26.45 8.26
CA VAL A 720 49.65 27.41 9.36
C VAL A 720 49.16 28.75 8.85
N CYS A 721 48.35 29.43 9.66
CA CYS A 721 47.81 30.74 9.31
C CYS A 721 48.82 31.88 9.58
N GLY A 722 48.45 33.07 9.14
CA GLY A 722 49.26 34.27 9.26
C GLY A 722 50.44 34.32 8.29
N GLY A 723 51.17 35.43 8.32
CA GLY A 723 52.33 35.70 7.47
C GLY A 723 52.25 37.03 6.73
N GLN A 724 53.26 37.31 5.91
CA GLN A 724 53.33 38.54 5.12
C GLN A 724 52.91 38.26 3.69
N VAL A 725 51.97 39.05 3.18
CA VAL A 725 51.50 38.96 1.80
C VAL A 725 51.59 40.33 1.12
N ARG A 726 51.79 40.32 -0.20
CA ARG A 726 51.92 41.54 -0.99
C ARG A 726 50.67 41.79 -1.81
N ALA A 727 50.07 42.95 -1.60
CA ALA A 727 49.00 43.49 -2.44
C ALA A 727 49.58 43.88 -3.80
N GLU A 728 48.91 43.44 -4.86
CA GLU A 728 49.21 43.79 -6.24
C GLU A 728 47.97 44.43 -6.86
N VAL A 729 48.12 45.07 -8.03
CA VAL A 729 46.97 45.59 -8.81
C VAL A 729 45.97 44.47 -9.14
N LYS A 730 46.44 43.23 -9.24
CA LYS A 730 45.58 42.07 -9.38
C LYS A 730 45.07 41.64 -8.00
N THR A 731 43.76 41.68 -7.83
CA THR A 731 43.06 41.21 -6.63
C THR A 731 43.42 39.76 -6.28
N LYS A 732 43.71 39.50 -5.00
CA LYS A 732 44.04 38.19 -4.44
C LYS A 732 43.10 37.84 -3.29
N ASP A 733 42.88 36.55 -3.06
CA ASP A 733 42.02 36.05 -1.99
C ASP A 733 42.82 35.73 -0.72
N LEU A 734 42.19 35.97 0.43
CA LEU A 734 42.63 35.60 1.78
C LEU A 734 41.45 34.93 2.50
N TYR A 735 41.74 33.83 3.19
CA TYR A 735 40.76 33.04 3.92
C TYR A 735 41.14 32.99 5.39
N SER A 736 40.14 32.88 6.28
CA SER A 736 40.39 32.81 7.73
C SER A 736 41.09 31.54 8.18
N HIS A 737 40.88 30.43 7.45
CA HIS A 737 41.46 29.14 7.75
C HIS A 737 41.64 28.30 6.47
N ALA A 738 42.43 27.23 6.57
CA ALA A 738 42.86 26.44 5.41
C ALA A 738 41.74 25.60 4.76
N GLN A 739 40.72 25.20 5.54
CA GLN A 739 39.58 24.37 5.08
C GLN A 739 38.32 25.19 4.83
N PHE A 740 38.47 26.49 4.58
CA PHE A 740 37.36 27.40 4.38
C PHE A 740 36.46 26.93 3.23
N GLY A 741 35.18 26.67 3.53
CA GLY A 741 34.18 26.16 2.60
C GLY A 741 33.81 24.68 2.84
N ASP A 742 34.74 23.88 3.35
CA ASP A 742 34.51 22.47 3.72
C ASP A 742 34.18 22.32 5.20
N ASN A 743 34.78 23.15 6.05
CA ASN A 743 34.60 23.16 7.51
C ASN A 743 34.46 24.59 8.05
N ASN A 744 34.11 24.69 9.33
CA ASN A 744 34.21 25.92 10.13
C ASN A 744 35.66 26.17 10.57
N TYR A 745 36.01 27.41 10.95
CA TYR A 745 37.37 27.71 11.41
C TYR A 745 37.72 26.92 12.68
N PRO A 746 39.00 26.56 12.90
CA PRO A 746 39.40 25.84 14.10
C PRO A 746 39.31 26.75 15.35
N GLY A 747 38.89 26.19 16.48
CA GLY A 747 38.97 26.87 17.78
C GLY A 747 40.41 27.06 18.25
N GLY A 748 40.64 28.04 19.11
CA GLY A 748 41.95 28.38 19.67
C GLY A 748 42.95 28.90 18.63
N SER A 749 42.48 29.53 17.54
CA SER A 749 43.33 30.00 16.45
C SER A 749 43.75 31.45 16.67
N ASP A 750 45.06 31.69 16.66
CA ASP A 750 45.66 33.03 16.68
C ASP A 750 46.42 33.28 15.38
N CYS A 751 45.81 34.02 14.46
CA CYS A 751 46.33 34.24 13.13
C CYS A 751 46.61 35.73 12.87
N GLU A 752 47.81 36.05 12.40
CA GLU A 752 48.21 37.42 12.07
C GLU A 752 48.74 37.52 10.63
N TRP A 753 48.05 38.30 9.80
CA TRP A 753 48.46 38.59 8.43
C TRP A 753 48.85 40.05 8.29
N VAL A 754 49.95 40.33 7.60
CA VAL A 754 50.33 41.69 7.21
C VAL A 754 50.31 41.78 5.69
N ILE A 755 49.43 42.63 5.16
CA ILE A 755 49.28 42.89 3.74
C ILE A 755 50.03 44.18 3.42
N MET A 756 51.03 44.12 2.54
CA MET A 756 51.85 45.28 2.16
C MET A 756 51.65 45.64 0.69
N ALA A 757 51.45 46.92 0.40
CA ALA A 757 51.45 47.50 -0.94
C ALA A 757 52.85 48.04 -1.31
N GLU A 758 53.03 48.44 -2.56
CA GLU A 758 54.22 49.20 -2.96
C GLU A 758 54.16 50.63 -2.41
N GLU A 759 55.32 51.25 -2.21
CA GLU A 759 55.43 52.64 -1.76
C GLU A 759 54.62 53.57 -2.68
N GLY A 760 53.71 54.36 -2.11
CA GLY A 760 52.77 55.22 -2.85
C GLY A 760 51.43 54.57 -3.22
N PHE A 761 51.15 53.36 -2.75
CA PHE A 761 49.87 52.67 -2.88
C PHE A 761 49.32 52.26 -1.50
N GLY A 762 47.99 52.21 -1.38
CA GLY A 762 47.27 51.63 -0.25
C GLY A 762 46.78 50.21 -0.54
N VAL A 763 46.20 49.60 0.49
CA VAL A 763 45.57 48.28 0.49
C VAL A 763 44.06 48.48 0.64
N GLU A 764 43.31 47.91 -0.28
CA GLU A 764 41.85 47.82 -0.23
C GLU A 764 41.44 46.39 0.13
N LEU A 765 40.57 46.24 1.13
CA LEU A 765 39.99 44.96 1.57
C LEU A 765 38.50 44.89 1.24
N ILE A 766 38.11 43.83 0.55
CA ILE A 766 36.75 43.58 0.07
C ILE A 766 36.27 42.25 0.66
N PHE A 767 35.36 42.30 1.61
CA PHE A 767 34.80 41.12 2.26
C PHE A 767 33.76 40.43 1.37
N GLN A 768 33.94 39.13 1.12
CA GLN A 768 32.99 38.32 0.35
C GLN A 768 32.09 37.49 1.28
N THR A 769 32.66 36.98 2.37
CA THR A 769 31.95 36.22 3.40
C THR A 769 32.55 36.59 4.74
N PHE A 770 31.71 36.77 5.74
CA PHE A 770 32.12 37.08 7.10
C PHE A 770 31.08 36.51 8.07
N GLU A 771 31.44 35.41 8.72
CA GLU A 771 30.64 34.69 9.69
C GLU A 771 31.57 34.25 10.82
N ILE A 772 31.73 35.13 11.80
CA ILE A 772 32.45 34.87 13.05
C ILE A 772 31.41 34.79 14.17
N GLU A 773 31.69 34.10 15.28
CA GLU A 773 30.78 34.07 16.42
C GLU A 773 30.26 35.47 16.79
N GLU A 774 28.96 35.58 17.05
CA GLU A 774 28.33 36.87 17.37
C GLU A 774 28.27 37.06 18.88
N GLU A 775 28.89 38.14 19.37
CA GLU A 775 28.87 38.53 20.77
C GLU A 775 28.82 40.06 20.86
N ALA A 776 28.20 40.60 21.91
CA ALA A 776 27.91 42.03 22.02
C ALA A 776 29.17 42.91 22.03
N ASP A 777 30.28 42.41 22.59
CA ASP A 777 31.57 43.10 22.71
C ASP A 777 32.67 42.47 21.83
N CYS A 778 32.31 41.51 20.98
CA CYS A 778 33.23 40.66 20.20
C CYS A 778 34.34 40.04 21.08
N GLY A 779 33.99 39.58 22.28
CA GLY A 779 34.91 39.09 23.29
C GLY A 779 35.43 37.66 23.08
N TYR A 780 34.67 36.81 22.39
CA TYR A 780 35.01 35.42 22.08
C TYR A 780 35.83 35.36 20.79
N ASP A 781 35.19 35.10 19.65
CA ASP A 781 35.84 35.13 18.34
C ASP A 781 35.78 36.50 17.70
N TYR A 782 36.90 36.97 17.14
CA TYR A 782 36.94 38.28 16.51
C TYR A 782 38.05 38.44 15.47
N MET A 783 37.82 39.38 14.55
CA MET A 783 38.84 39.89 13.64
C MET A 783 39.13 41.36 13.96
N GLU A 784 40.40 41.70 14.17
CA GLU A 784 40.88 43.08 14.28
C GLU A 784 41.64 43.50 13.03
N LEU A 785 41.43 44.75 12.61
CA LEU A 785 42.14 45.39 11.52
C LEU A 785 42.93 46.59 12.06
N PHE A 786 44.20 46.70 11.66
CA PHE A 786 45.08 47.82 12.00
C PHE A 786 45.67 48.41 10.71
N ASP A 787 45.64 49.74 10.61
CA ASP A 787 46.19 50.50 9.47
C ASP A 787 47.71 50.71 9.63
N GLY A 788 48.44 49.61 9.49
CA GLY A 788 49.89 49.59 9.58
C GLY A 788 50.44 48.17 9.70
N TYR A 789 51.73 48.09 9.99
CA TYR A 789 52.48 46.84 9.94
C TYR A 789 52.30 45.96 11.19
N ASP A 790 51.94 46.54 12.33
CA ASP A 790 51.78 45.81 13.59
C ASP A 790 50.57 46.32 14.41
N GLY A 791 50.28 45.64 15.52
CA GLY A 791 49.15 45.96 16.40
C GLY A 791 49.32 47.26 17.21
N THR A 792 50.41 48.01 17.02
CA THR A 792 50.56 49.36 17.61
C THR A 792 50.01 50.46 16.70
N ALA A 793 49.72 50.12 15.43
CA ALA A 793 49.13 51.02 14.46
C ALA A 793 47.65 51.36 14.79
N PRO A 794 47.08 52.42 14.20
CA PRO A 794 45.68 52.78 14.42
C PRO A 794 44.73 51.61 14.10
N ARG A 795 43.93 51.20 15.09
CA ARG A 795 42.94 50.13 14.92
C ARG A 795 41.75 50.65 14.12
N LEU A 796 41.50 50.06 12.96
CA LEU A 796 40.38 50.36 12.08
C LEU A 796 39.06 49.79 12.62
N GLY A 797 39.11 48.65 13.29
CA GLY A 797 37.95 48.06 13.96
C GLY A 797 38.20 46.66 14.51
N ARG A 798 37.25 46.19 15.31
CA ARG A 798 37.12 44.81 15.77
C ARG A 798 35.74 44.32 15.34
N PHE A 799 35.70 43.19 14.67
CA PHE A 799 34.53 42.70 13.97
C PHE A 799 34.24 41.25 14.37
N CYS A 800 32.97 40.94 14.58
CA CYS A 800 32.44 39.61 14.85
C CYS A 800 30.98 39.52 14.33
N GLY A 801 30.34 38.35 14.41
CA GLY A 801 28.99 38.14 13.90
C GLY A 801 28.88 37.83 12.40
N SER A 802 27.67 37.96 11.86
CA SER A 802 27.32 37.54 10.49
C SER A 802 27.01 38.73 9.57
N GLY A 803 27.78 38.85 8.47
CA GLY A 803 27.61 39.90 7.46
C GLY A 803 28.95 40.58 7.13
N PRO A 804 29.26 40.86 5.85
CA PRO A 804 30.54 41.45 5.47
C PRO A 804 30.68 42.85 6.09
N PRO A 805 31.83 43.17 6.72
CA PRO A 805 32.18 44.54 7.08
C PRO A 805 32.15 45.46 5.85
N GLU A 806 31.94 46.76 6.08
CA GLU A 806 32.10 47.76 5.02
C GLU A 806 33.52 47.70 4.42
N GLU A 807 33.66 48.10 3.16
CA GLU A 807 34.95 48.10 2.45
C GLU A 807 36.00 48.91 3.23
N VAL A 808 37.17 48.32 3.45
CA VAL A 808 38.23 48.93 4.25
C VAL A 808 39.38 49.38 3.36
N TYR A 809 39.74 50.65 3.48
CA TYR A 809 40.85 51.28 2.76
C TYR A 809 41.94 51.70 3.75
N SER A 810 43.19 51.33 3.51
CA SER A 810 44.32 51.78 4.32
C SER A 810 44.69 53.24 4.01
N ALA A 811 45.03 54.01 5.04
CA ALA A 811 45.67 55.32 4.86
C ALA A 811 47.18 55.18 4.62
N GLY A 812 47.78 54.06 5.06
CA GLY A 812 49.18 53.70 4.83
C GLY A 812 49.37 52.66 3.73
N ASP A 813 50.61 52.17 3.61
CA ASP A 813 51.02 51.14 2.65
C ASP A 813 50.82 49.70 3.16
N SER A 814 50.26 49.54 4.37
CA SER A 814 50.13 48.24 5.02
C SER A 814 48.87 48.12 5.88
N VAL A 815 48.32 46.91 5.96
CA VAL A 815 47.22 46.55 6.86
C VAL A 815 47.55 45.24 7.57
N MET A 816 47.44 45.25 8.89
CA MET A 816 47.54 44.05 9.70
C MET A 816 46.13 43.54 10.05
N ILE A 817 45.92 42.25 9.84
CA ILE A 817 44.70 41.53 10.18
C ILE A 817 45.05 40.54 11.28
N ARG A 818 44.38 40.64 12.42
CA ARG A 818 44.45 39.66 13.51
C ARG A 818 43.13 38.93 13.62
N PHE A 819 43.15 37.61 13.56
CA PHE A 819 41.99 36.77 13.83
C PHE A 819 42.26 35.92 15.05
N HIS A 820 41.34 35.98 16.01
CA HIS A 820 41.35 35.20 17.23
C HIS A 820 40.08 34.37 17.29
N SER A 821 40.21 33.09 17.61
CA SER A 821 39.08 32.25 18.02
C SER A 821 39.36 31.59 19.36
N ASP A 822 38.32 31.48 20.18
CA ASP A 822 38.35 30.71 21.42
C ASP A 822 38.12 29.21 21.16
N ASP A 823 38.10 28.41 22.22
CA ASP A 823 37.95 26.94 22.13
C ASP A 823 36.50 26.50 21.88
N THR A 824 35.57 27.43 21.70
CA THR A 824 34.13 27.21 21.59
C THR A 824 33.54 27.82 20.30
N ILE A 825 32.30 27.42 19.97
CA ILE A 825 31.44 27.94 18.89
C ILE A 825 32.17 28.47 17.64
N ASN A 826 32.57 27.57 16.74
CA ASN A 826 33.17 28.00 15.48
C ASN A 826 32.14 28.12 14.35
N LYS A 827 32.27 29.18 13.54
CA LYS A 827 31.43 29.46 12.36
C LYS A 827 32.23 29.30 11.06
N LYS A 828 31.64 29.68 9.92
CA LYS A 828 32.26 29.53 8.60
C LYS A 828 33.53 30.37 8.43
N GLY A 829 33.68 31.47 9.17
CA GLY A 829 34.85 32.35 9.13
C GLY A 829 34.72 33.46 8.10
N PHE A 830 35.86 33.94 7.59
CA PHE A 830 35.88 35.01 6.59
C PHE A 830 36.65 34.63 5.32
N HIS A 831 36.15 35.16 4.20
CA HIS A 831 36.84 35.23 2.91
C HIS A 831 36.84 36.68 2.48
N LEU A 832 38.04 37.24 2.33
CA LEU A 832 38.23 38.59 1.84
C LEU A 832 39.16 38.60 0.63
N ARG A 833 39.00 39.64 -0.18
CA ARG A 833 39.87 39.94 -1.30
C ARG A 833 40.66 41.19 -0.97
N TYR A 834 41.93 41.21 -1.35
CA TYR A 834 42.78 42.38 -1.18
C TYR A 834 43.44 42.79 -2.50
N THR A 835 43.59 44.09 -2.70
CA THR A 835 44.20 44.67 -3.90
C THR A 835 44.98 45.92 -3.55
N SER A 836 45.97 46.26 -4.37
CA SER A 836 46.74 47.50 -4.26
C SER A 836 46.02 48.62 -5.01
N THR A 837 45.76 49.73 -4.33
CA THR A 837 45.12 50.93 -4.88
C THR A 837 46.09 52.09 -4.84
N LYS A 838 46.18 52.88 -5.91
CA LYS A 838 47.04 54.06 -5.91
C LYS A 838 46.40 55.12 -5.02
N PHE A 839 47.16 55.76 -4.11
CA PHE A 839 46.65 56.91 -3.39
C PHE A 839 46.14 57.95 -4.41
N GLN A 840 44.88 58.35 -4.30
CA GLN A 840 44.37 59.44 -5.13
C GLN A 840 45.07 60.73 -4.68
N ASP A 841 45.92 61.28 -5.55
CA ASP A 841 46.43 62.64 -5.39
C ASP A 841 45.25 63.62 -5.35
N THR A 842 44.95 64.14 -4.16
CA THR A 842 44.24 65.41 -3.88
C THR A 842 42.86 65.63 -4.52
N LEU A 843 41.80 65.58 -3.70
CA LEU A 843 40.57 66.38 -3.92
C LEU A 843 39.96 66.86 -2.60
N HIS A 844 40.74 67.63 -1.84
CA HIS A 844 40.21 68.64 -0.90
C HIS A 844 40.70 70.03 -1.31
N THR A 845 40.17 70.53 -2.42
CA THR A 845 39.98 71.98 -2.63
C THR A 845 38.62 72.23 -3.27
N ARG A 846 37.81 73.08 -2.60
CA ARG A 846 36.45 73.57 -2.95
C ARG A 846 35.34 72.52 -2.71
N LYS A 847 34.31 72.78 -1.89
CA LYS A 847 33.72 74.03 -1.42
C LYS A 847 32.88 73.74 -0.17
#